data_AF-A0A4Y3PTY3-F1
#
_entry.id   AF-A0A4Y3PTY3-F1
#
_cell.length_a   1.000
_cell.length_b   1.000
_cell.length_c   1.000
_cell.angle_alpha   90.00
_cell.angle_beta   90.00
_cell.angle_gamma   90.00
#
_symmetry.space_group_name_H-M   'P 1'
#
loop_
_entity.id
_entity.type
_entity.pdbx_description
1 polymer ?
#
loop_
_entity_poly.entity_id
_entity_poly.type
_entity_poly.pdbx_seq_one_letter_code
_entity_poly.pdbx_strand_id
1 'polypeptide(L)'
;MKKFIPFLILALILTMIPPGGSSANTTAVQLGSDLLFDRFHQLIEGKNVGLITNQTGINSQGASTIDLLRRDRSVKLTALFAPEYGLDGKEQVGTQAKSYTHPVYGIPVYSLYGSTRQPTPEMMGHFDTLLVDLQDTGSRTYTYISTLHYAMAAAKEQGKRIVVLDRPNPLGGTIVEGPVLEKPYQSFIGIDELPLAHGMTIGELALFFNRSIGADLYVVPMEGYTRGMTYPDTGLKWVPSSPHLPDLTSVYGYMATGLGEGTPVKQADNFAWIGAEGIDSVQFADLLNGSLLPGVLFLPEKKENAGGVRLHIHDSRVFNPVRTGLYALAYARQLQPFAVPQSTEKEITMFDQVMGTSKIAQLLAQGKSPQEIVASYAEALGKFVELRKSFLIYGETPFVPSGAIHSPYAAPLPAKPPAPPAGKPGTVTPPAPSIPEPAKPPGTNTPAPSTPEPVKPPGTNTPAPKPADPAPKPPAPAQKPPAVPAPKPGDKIAYLTFDDGPSPVTPQILDTLKKNQVKATFFIVGRNVPGHEAILKRIVAEGHAIGGHTYSHDYKIVYKSMEAFFADLEKGNQLIEKATGVKPVLFRYPGGSTNTVSLKYQDTKRYSKQAPVMNAIKAEANKRGYTFIDWNVTNGDARSNKYTAQQALANVKAQVKAQKEIVVLMHDASTKTPTAQALPEVIAFLKAKGYRFEAIHPDQPTVSHVK
;
A
#
# COMPACT_ATOMS: atom_id res chain seq x y z
N MET A 1 -43.84 -54.68 11.92
CA MET A 1 -42.49 -54.08 11.81
C MET A 1 -42.08 -53.83 10.35
N LYS A 2 -42.86 -53.06 9.57
CA LYS A 2 -42.60 -52.81 8.12
C LYS A 2 -42.77 -51.33 7.73
N LYS A 3 -42.51 -50.40 8.65
CA LYS A 3 -42.57 -48.95 8.39
C LYS A 3 -41.36 -48.15 8.87
N PHE A 4 -40.23 -48.80 9.18
CA PHE A 4 -39.01 -48.11 9.66
C PHE A 4 -37.76 -48.32 8.79
N ILE A 5 -37.85 -49.10 7.71
CA ILE A 5 -36.70 -49.40 6.83
C ILE A 5 -36.35 -48.26 5.84
N PRO A 6 -37.29 -47.43 5.32
CA PRO A 6 -36.91 -46.37 4.39
C PRO A 6 -36.17 -45.19 5.06
N PHE A 7 -36.34 -45.02 6.37
CA PHE A 7 -35.70 -43.92 7.13
C PHE A 7 -34.25 -44.24 7.54
N LEU A 8 -33.89 -45.53 7.68
CA LEU A 8 -32.52 -45.92 8.04
C LEU A 8 -31.55 -45.84 6.85
N ILE A 9 -32.04 -46.03 5.62
CA ILE A 9 -31.22 -45.95 4.40
C ILE A 9 -30.95 -44.49 4.02
N LEU A 10 -31.87 -43.56 4.31
CA LEU A 10 -31.64 -42.12 4.11
C LEU A 10 -30.69 -41.53 5.16
N ALA A 11 -30.68 -42.06 6.39
CA ALA A 11 -29.74 -41.66 7.43
C ALA A 11 -28.31 -42.16 7.19
N LEU A 12 -28.13 -43.30 6.51
CA LEU A 12 -26.79 -43.85 6.20
C LEU A 12 -26.14 -43.20 4.95
N ILE A 13 -26.94 -42.63 4.05
CA ILE A 13 -26.43 -41.87 2.89
C ILE A 13 -26.06 -40.43 3.26
N LEU A 14 -26.60 -39.89 4.37
CA LEU A 14 -26.19 -38.58 4.91
C LEU A 14 -24.89 -38.62 5.74
N THR A 15 -24.35 -39.80 6.07
CA THR A 15 -23.07 -39.94 6.79
C THR A 15 -21.85 -40.18 5.89
N MET A 16 -22.05 -40.17 4.56
CA MET A 16 -20.97 -40.27 3.56
C MET A 16 -20.83 -39.04 2.66
N ILE A 17 -21.40 -37.91 3.06
CA ILE A 17 -20.95 -36.62 2.56
C ILE A 17 -19.69 -36.31 3.38
N PRO A 18 -18.47 -36.36 2.81
CA PRO A 18 -17.31 -35.83 3.52
C PRO A 18 -17.68 -34.41 3.96
N PRO A 19 -17.39 -33.99 5.21
CA PRO A 19 -17.70 -32.63 5.64
C PRO A 19 -17.19 -31.73 4.53
N GLY A 20 -18.15 -31.05 3.86
CA GLY A 20 -17.92 -30.33 2.63
C GLY A 20 -16.65 -29.55 2.85
N GLY A 21 -15.61 -29.94 2.10
CA GLY A 21 -14.26 -29.47 2.32
C GLY A 21 -14.38 -27.98 2.52
N SER A 22 -13.99 -27.54 3.71
CA SER A 22 -13.62 -26.15 3.93
C SER A 22 -12.84 -25.80 2.68
N SER A 23 -13.40 -24.94 1.82
CA SER A 23 -12.73 -24.52 0.60
C SER A 23 -11.39 -24.05 1.11
N ALA A 24 -10.37 -24.89 0.93
CA ALA A 24 -9.06 -24.63 1.43
C ALA A 24 -8.76 -23.24 0.89
N ASN A 25 -8.47 -22.30 1.79
CA ASN A 25 -7.98 -20.99 1.41
C ASN A 25 -6.73 -21.26 0.55
N THR A 26 -6.91 -21.45 -0.75
CA THR A 26 -5.82 -21.42 -1.70
C THR A 26 -5.37 -19.99 -1.63
N THR A 27 -4.28 -19.76 -0.90
CA THR A 27 -3.61 -18.47 -0.81
C THR A 27 -3.47 -17.93 -2.23
N ALA A 28 -3.92 -16.69 -2.45
CA ALA A 28 -3.91 -16.08 -3.78
C ALA A 28 -2.47 -15.87 -4.31
N VAL A 29 -1.49 -15.95 -3.40
CA VAL A 29 -0.07 -15.77 -3.64
C VAL A 29 0.70 -17.00 -3.15
N GLN A 30 1.61 -17.50 -3.98
CA GLN A 30 2.66 -18.43 -3.57
C GLN A 30 3.94 -17.64 -3.35
N LEU A 31 4.56 -17.82 -2.19
CA LEU A 31 5.78 -17.14 -1.77
C LEU A 31 7.01 -17.66 -2.52
N GLY A 32 8.11 -16.91 -2.51
CA GLY A 32 9.37 -17.39 -3.03
C GLY A 32 9.83 -18.69 -2.34
N SER A 33 9.47 -18.88 -1.06
CA SER A 33 9.73 -20.11 -0.32
C SER A 33 8.86 -21.28 -0.78
N ASP A 34 7.63 -21.07 -1.24
CA ASP A 34 6.82 -22.14 -1.85
C ASP A 34 7.47 -22.61 -3.15
N LEU A 35 7.82 -21.64 -4.01
CA LEU A 35 8.30 -21.91 -5.35
C LEU A 35 9.74 -22.42 -5.38
N LEU A 36 10.56 -22.10 -4.38
CA LEU A 36 11.89 -22.68 -4.22
C LEU A 36 11.84 -24.21 -4.17
N PHE A 37 10.96 -24.77 -3.35
CA PHE A 37 10.89 -26.23 -3.18
C PHE A 37 10.07 -26.93 -4.28
N ASP A 38 9.14 -26.22 -4.93
CA ASP A 38 8.29 -26.79 -5.98
C ASP A 38 8.96 -26.73 -7.37
N ARG A 39 9.53 -25.58 -7.74
CA ARG A 39 9.92 -25.28 -9.15
C ARG A 39 11.35 -24.81 -9.33
N PHE A 40 11.99 -24.29 -8.28
CA PHE A 40 13.32 -23.68 -8.36
C PHE A 40 14.37 -24.36 -7.48
N HIS A 41 14.15 -25.64 -7.16
CA HIS A 41 14.95 -26.44 -6.24
C HIS A 41 16.41 -26.61 -6.66
N GLN A 42 16.68 -26.57 -7.98
CA GLN A 42 18.02 -26.62 -8.57
C GLN A 42 18.96 -25.51 -8.07
N LEU A 43 18.44 -24.44 -7.46
CA LEU A 43 19.25 -23.39 -6.84
C LEU A 43 19.98 -23.85 -5.58
N ILE A 44 19.47 -24.89 -4.90
CA ILE A 44 19.98 -25.37 -3.61
C ILE A 44 20.36 -26.86 -3.62
N GLU A 45 19.93 -27.63 -4.62
CA GLU A 45 20.21 -29.06 -4.74
C GLU A 45 21.72 -29.36 -4.67
N GLY A 46 22.10 -30.28 -3.79
CA GLY A 46 23.49 -30.70 -3.58
C GLY A 46 24.40 -29.66 -2.93
N LYS A 47 23.85 -28.55 -2.39
CA LYS A 47 24.63 -27.45 -1.78
C LYS A 47 24.65 -27.51 -0.26
N ASN A 48 25.72 -26.98 0.32
CA ASN A 48 25.69 -26.51 1.70
C ASN A 48 25.01 -25.15 1.72
N VAL A 49 23.97 -25.01 2.55
CA VAL A 49 23.11 -23.84 2.60
C VAL A 49 23.24 -23.15 3.96
N GLY A 50 23.50 -21.85 3.94
CA GLY A 50 23.26 -20.95 5.07
C GLY A 50 21.90 -20.29 4.88
N LEU A 51 21.18 -19.99 5.97
CA LEU A 51 19.86 -19.34 5.89
C LEU A 51 19.79 -18.14 6.84
N ILE A 52 19.54 -16.96 6.25
CA ILE A 52 19.09 -15.77 6.99
C ILE A 52 17.58 -15.83 7.12
N THR A 53 17.09 -15.98 8.35
CA THR A 53 15.65 -16.08 8.62
C THR A 53 15.30 -15.76 10.07
N ASN A 54 14.02 -15.78 10.39
CA ASN A 54 13.45 -15.72 11.73
C ASN A 54 12.08 -16.43 11.74
N GLN A 55 11.25 -16.17 12.75
CA GLN A 55 9.90 -16.74 12.90
C GLN A 55 8.95 -16.44 11.73
N THR A 56 9.24 -15.40 10.94
CA THR A 56 8.44 -15.03 9.76
C THR A 56 8.78 -15.87 8.52
N GLY A 57 9.90 -16.61 8.55
CA GLY A 57 10.37 -17.52 7.52
C GLY A 57 9.54 -18.79 7.41
N ILE A 58 8.25 -18.63 7.11
CA ILE A 58 7.29 -19.70 6.87
C ILE A 58 6.69 -19.57 5.47
N ASN A 59 6.39 -20.69 4.82
CA ASN A 59 5.76 -20.71 3.50
C ASN A 59 4.24 -20.44 3.58
N SER A 60 3.52 -20.46 2.45
CA SER A 60 2.08 -20.13 2.45
C SER A 60 1.20 -21.15 3.19
N GLN A 61 1.71 -22.36 3.45
CA GLN A 61 1.05 -23.37 4.30
C GLN A 61 1.50 -23.32 5.76
N GLY A 62 2.37 -22.37 6.13
CA GLY A 62 2.85 -22.17 7.49
C GLY A 62 3.99 -23.09 7.91
N ALA A 63 4.65 -23.79 6.99
CA ALA A 63 5.83 -24.58 7.27
C ALA A 63 7.08 -23.70 7.34
N SER A 64 7.92 -23.88 8.36
CA SER A 64 9.19 -23.15 8.49
C SER A 64 10.16 -23.51 7.36
N THR A 65 10.81 -22.50 6.78
CA THR A 65 11.88 -22.70 5.79
C THR A 65 13.06 -23.48 6.38
N ILE A 66 13.33 -23.36 7.69
CA ILE A 66 14.32 -24.19 8.39
C ILE A 66 13.92 -25.66 8.29
N ASP A 67 12.66 -25.99 8.62
CA ASP A 67 12.17 -27.37 8.61
C ASP A 67 12.09 -27.94 7.19
N LEU A 68 11.71 -27.13 6.20
CA LEU A 68 11.68 -27.53 4.80
C LEU A 68 13.08 -27.92 4.30
N LEU A 69 14.10 -27.09 4.56
CA LEU A 69 15.50 -27.41 4.21
C LEU A 69 16.02 -28.65 4.93
N ARG A 70 15.59 -28.90 6.17
CA ARG A 70 16.04 -30.07 6.95
C ARG A 70 15.40 -31.38 6.50
N ARG A 71 14.17 -31.33 5.97
CA ARG A 71 13.47 -32.50 5.42
C ARG A 71 14.01 -32.90 4.05
N ASP A 72 14.56 -31.95 3.33
CA ASP A 72 15.19 -32.17 2.03
C ASP A 72 16.55 -32.88 2.18
N ARG A 73 16.62 -34.12 1.68
CA ARG A 73 17.83 -34.96 1.76
C ARG A 73 18.90 -34.56 0.75
N SER A 74 18.56 -33.77 -0.25
CA SER A 74 19.50 -33.30 -1.28
C SER A 74 20.25 -32.04 -0.86
N VAL A 75 19.82 -31.37 0.22
CA VAL A 75 20.35 -30.09 0.69
C VAL A 75 20.94 -30.25 2.09
N LYS A 76 22.05 -29.57 2.37
CA LYS A 76 22.65 -29.56 3.72
C LYS A 76 22.59 -28.17 4.33
N LEU A 77 21.63 -27.93 5.22
CA LEU A 77 21.60 -26.72 6.06
C LEU A 77 22.76 -26.75 7.06
N THR A 78 23.68 -25.79 7.00
CA THR A 78 24.91 -25.78 7.80
C THR A 78 25.03 -24.62 8.78
N ALA A 79 24.30 -23.52 8.58
CA ALA A 79 24.30 -22.38 9.47
C ALA A 79 22.99 -21.57 9.37
N LEU A 80 22.59 -20.98 10.49
CA LEU A 80 21.47 -20.04 10.58
C LEU A 80 21.98 -18.65 10.95
N PHE A 81 21.29 -17.64 10.48
CA PHE A 81 21.61 -16.24 10.69
C PHE A 81 20.34 -15.50 11.09
N ALA A 82 20.30 -15.00 12.32
CA ALA A 82 19.17 -14.29 12.87
C ALA A 82 19.39 -12.77 12.76
N PRO A 83 18.42 -12.00 12.23
CA PRO A 83 18.49 -10.54 12.21
C PRO A 83 18.17 -9.96 13.61
N GLU A 84 17.84 -8.67 13.68
CA GLU A 84 17.25 -8.06 14.88
C GLU A 84 16.02 -8.88 15.37
N TYR A 85 15.87 -8.99 16.70
CA TYR A 85 14.85 -9.79 17.41
C TYR A 85 15.08 -11.32 17.44
N GLY A 86 16.17 -11.81 16.85
CA GLY A 86 16.56 -13.22 16.95
C GLY A 86 15.78 -14.15 16.03
N LEU A 87 16.00 -15.46 16.19
CA LEU A 87 15.41 -16.48 15.33
C LEU A 87 13.91 -16.70 15.60
N ASP A 88 13.45 -16.44 16.82
CA ASP A 88 12.06 -16.64 17.24
C ASP A 88 11.26 -15.33 17.38
N GLY A 89 11.91 -14.18 17.17
CA GLY A 89 11.30 -12.85 17.22
C GLY A 89 10.99 -12.32 18.61
N LYS A 90 11.53 -12.95 19.66
CA LYS A 90 11.19 -12.62 21.06
C LYS A 90 12.26 -11.81 21.79
N GLU A 91 13.43 -11.64 21.18
CA GLU A 91 14.50 -10.88 21.82
C GLU A 91 14.12 -9.39 21.94
N GLN A 92 14.60 -8.73 23.01
CA GLN A 92 14.27 -7.34 23.26
C GLN A 92 15.18 -6.38 22.48
N VAL A 93 14.63 -5.22 22.13
CA VAL A 93 15.38 -4.11 21.49
C VAL A 93 16.62 -3.79 22.33
N GLY A 94 17.78 -3.66 21.66
CA GLY A 94 19.03 -3.28 22.31
C GLY A 94 19.77 -4.40 23.05
N THR A 95 19.21 -5.60 23.15
CA THR A 95 19.97 -6.76 23.64
C THR A 95 20.95 -7.25 22.58
N GLN A 96 22.23 -7.44 22.95
CA GLN A 96 23.20 -8.10 22.08
C GLN A 96 22.90 -9.60 22.06
N ALA A 97 22.08 -10.00 21.09
CA ALA A 97 21.82 -11.40 20.81
C ALA A 97 23.16 -12.13 20.56
N LYS A 98 23.42 -13.18 21.33
CA LYS A 98 24.67 -13.97 21.24
C LYS A 98 24.48 -15.11 20.26
N SER A 99 25.50 -15.39 19.46
CA SER A 99 25.54 -16.61 18.65
C SER A 99 25.52 -17.86 19.54
N TYR A 100 24.82 -18.90 19.10
CA TYR A 100 24.66 -20.15 19.86
C TYR A 100 24.61 -21.36 18.92
N THR A 101 24.61 -22.56 19.48
CA THR A 101 24.38 -23.79 18.71
C THR A 101 22.90 -24.16 18.80
N HIS A 102 22.23 -24.35 17.66
CA HIS A 102 20.81 -24.68 17.63
C HIS A 102 20.55 -25.97 18.43
N PRO A 103 19.70 -25.93 19.48
CA PRO A 103 19.62 -27.01 20.46
C PRO A 103 19.13 -28.34 19.87
N VAL A 104 18.32 -28.27 18.81
CA VAL A 104 17.79 -29.47 18.12
C VAL A 104 18.66 -29.90 16.95
N TYR A 105 19.37 -28.98 16.31
CA TYR A 105 19.98 -29.23 14.99
C TYR A 105 21.50 -29.30 15.03
N GLY A 106 22.14 -28.85 16.12
CA GLY A 106 23.59 -28.90 16.28
C GLY A 106 24.36 -28.03 15.29
N ILE A 107 23.70 -27.10 14.60
CA ILE A 107 24.31 -26.13 13.68
C ILE A 107 24.44 -24.76 14.34
N PRO A 108 25.43 -23.94 13.97
CA PRO A 108 25.54 -22.59 14.51
C PRO A 108 24.37 -21.70 14.09
N VAL A 109 23.92 -20.87 15.03
CA VAL A 109 23.01 -19.74 14.84
C VAL A 109 23.79 -18.47 15.15
N TYR A 110 24.03 -17.64 14.15
CA TYR A 110 24.74 -16.38 14.28
C TYR A 110 23.77 -15.21 14.40
N SER A 111 24.03 -14.30 15.34
CA SER A 111 23.35 -13.01 15.41
C SER A 111 23.95 -12.05 14.39
N LEU A 112 23.10 -11.43 13.56
CA LEU A 112 23.44 -10.36 12.63
C LEU A 112 23.00 -8.98 13.15
N TYR A 113 23.07 -8.78 14.47
CA TYR A 113 22.73 -7.54 15.14
C TYR A 113 23.79 -7.12 16.17
N GLY A 114 23.77 -5.86 16.59
CA GLY A 114 24.76 -5.32 17.54
C GLY A 114 26.15 -5.16 16.93
N SER A 115 27.16 -5.81 17.51
CA SER A 115 28.57 -5.72 17.08
C SER A 115 28.85 -6.43 15.76
N THR A 116 27.97 -7.33 15.32
CA THR A 116 28.15 -8.10 14.08
C THR A 116 26.90 -7.97 13.24
N ARG A 117 26.86 -6.98 12.33
CA ARG A 117 25.72 -6.76 11.40
C ARG A 117 25.97 -7.33 10.01
N GLN A 118 27.24 -7.40 9.61
CA GLN A 118 27.69 -8.05 8.38
C GLN A 118 28.27 -9.43 8.74
N PRO A 119 27.84 -10.53 8.07
CA PRO A 119 28.43 -11.85 8.28
C PRO A 119 29.96 -11.81 8.08
N THR A 120 30.71 -12.41 9.00
CA THR A 120 32.19 -12.45 8.90
C THR A 120 32.65 -13.54 7.93
N PRO A 121 33.89 -13.47 7.40
CA PRO A 121 34.43 -14.51 6.52
C PRO A 121 34.34 -15.92 7.11
N GLU A 122 34.56 -16.07 8.42
CA GLU A 122 34.46 -17.35 9.13
C GLU A 122 33.02 -17.90 9.05
N MET A 123 32.02 -17.04 9.29
CA MET A 123 30.62 -17.43 9.18
C MET A 123 30.24 -17.83 7.74
N MET A 124 30.75 -17.09 6.74
CA MET A 124 30.52 -17.36 5.32
C MET A 124 31.21 -18.66 4.84
N GLY A 125 32.18 -19.19 5.60
CA GLY A 125 32.86 -20.44 5.31
C GLY A 125 31.98 -21.70 5.42
N HIS A 126 30.85 -21.61 6.12
CA HIS A 126 30.00 -22.78 6.42
C HIS A 126 29.14 -23.27 5.25
N PHE A 127 28.97 -22.49 4.18
CA PHE A 127 28.02 -22.80 3.10
C PHE A 127 28.53 -22.37 1.72
N ASP A 128 27.92 -22.92 0.66
CA ASP A 128 28.13 -22.53 -0.73
C ASP A 128 27.09 -21.49 -1.19
N THR A 129 25.86 -21.56 -0.66
CA THR A 129 24.74 -20.69 -1.03
C THR A 129 24.05 -20.14 0.21
N LEU A 130 23.81 -18.83 0.24
CA LEU A 130 23.08 -18.15 1.30
C LEU A 130 21.64 -17.91 0.85
N LEU A 131 20.67 -18.48 1.56
CA LEU A 131 19.25 -18.17 1.40
C LEU A 131 18.87 -17.00 2.31
N VAL A 132 17.98 -16.14 1.84
CA VAL A 132 17.33 -15.11 2.66
C VAL A 132 15.82 -15.27 2.58
N ASP A 133 15.19 -15.47 3.74
CA ASP A 133 13.75 -15.62 3.87
C ASP A 133 13.23 -14.85 5.09
N LEU A 134 12.84 -13.59 4.87
CA LEU A 134 12.43 -12.63 5.91
C LEU A 134 11.24 -11.80 5.45
N GLN A 135 10.19 -11.70 6.28
CA GLN A 135 9.10 -10.76 6.06
C GLN A 135 9.50 -9.35 6.54
N ASP A 136 9.71 -8.44 5.60
CA ASP A 136 9.90 -7.01 5.84
C ASP A 136 8.56 -6.26 6.06
N THR A 137 8.61 -4.98 6.44
CA THR A 137 7.47 -4.12 6.75
C THR A 137 7.18 -3.04 5.70
N GLY A 138 8.05 -2.83 4.71
CA GLY A 138 7.93 -1.78 3.71
C GLY A 138 8.47 -0.41 4.14
N SER A 139 9.17 -0.36 5.28
CA SER A 139 9.83 0.83 5.80
C SER A 139 11.35 0.76 5.63
N ARG A 140 11.96 1.87 5.18
CA ARG A 140 13.42 2.02 5.12
C ARG A 140 14.10 1.80 6.47
N THR A 141 13.45 2.20 7.57
CA THR A 141 14.05 2.14 8.91
C THR A 141 13.92 0.77 9.57
N TYR A 142 13.22 -0.18 8.93
CA TYR A 142 13.11 -1.54 9.43
C TYR A 142 14.34 -2.36 8.98
N THR A 143 15.15 -2.80 9.95
CA THR A 143 16.55 -3.17 9.72
C THR A 143 16.77 -4.47 8.94
N TYR A 144 15.73 -5.25 8.65
CA TYR A 144 15.84 -6.51 7.91
C TYR A 144 16.39 -6.30 6.49
N ILE A 145 16.03 -5.19 5.84
CA ILE A 145 16.55 -4.84 4.52
C ILE A 145 18.03 -4.41 4.59
N SER A 146 18.48 -3.87 5.73
CA SER A 146 19.89 -3.57 5.99
C SER A 146 20.70 -4.84 6.25
N THR A 147 20.14 -5.82 6.98
CA THR A 147 20.72 -7.16 7.11
C THR A 147 20.87 -7.83 5.74
N LEU A 148 19.87 -7.75 4.87
CA LEU A 148 19.96 -8.22 3.49
C LEU A 148 21.11 -7.54 2.75
N HIS A 149 21.21 -6.21 2.79
CA HIS A 149 22.27 -5.46 2.12
C HIS A 149 23.66 -5.90 2.58
N TYR A 150 23.91 -6.00 3.89
CA TYR A 150 25.20 -6.46 4.41
C TYR A 150 25.51 -7.92 4.08
N ALA A 151 24.50 -8.79 4.10
CA ALA A 151 24.67 -10.18 3.67
C ALA A 151 25.04 -10.28 2.19
N MET A 152 24.44 -9.45 1.34
CA MET A 152 24.81 -9.37 -0.08
C MET A 152 26.24 -8.86 -0.28
N ALA A 153 26.67 -7.84 0.48
CA ALA A 153 28.04 -7.34 0.44
C ALA A 153 29.05 -8.42 0.88
N ALA A 154 28.79 -9.11 1.99
CA ALA A 154 29.62 -10.23 2.43
C ALA A 154 29.63 -11.38 1.40
N ALA A 155 28.49 -11.69 0.78
CA ALA A 155 28.41 -12.73 -0.25
C ALA A 155 29.25 -12.37 -1.48
N LYS A 156 29.23 -11.10 -1.89
CA LYS A 156 30.09 -10.57 -2.95
C LYS A 156 31.58 -10.73 -2.60
N GLU A 157 31.98 -10.27 -1.41
CA GLU A 157 33.37 -10.31 -0.94
C GLU A 157 33.92 -11.74 -0.87
N GLN A 158 33.08 -12.69 -0.45
CA GLN A 158 33.45 -14.09 -0.23
C GLN A 158 33.17 -15.00 -1.44
N GLY A 159 32.72 -14.45 -2.56
CA GLY A 159 32.37 -15.23 -3.76
C GLY A 159 31.31 -16.28 -3.48
N LYS A 160 30.28 -15.93 -2.72
CA LYS A 160 29.14 -16.81 -2.39
C LYS A 160 27.92 -16.42 -3.21
N ARG A 161 27.13 -17.42 -3.59
CA ARG A 161 25.80 -17.19 -4.16
C ARG A 161 24.85 -16.75 -3.06
N ILE A 162 23.99 -15.78 -3.36
CA ILE A 162 22.87 -15.40 -2.51
C ILE A 162 21.55 -15.56 -3.27
N VAL A 163 20.56 -16.16 -2.61
CA VAL A 163 19.22 -16.38 -3.15
C VAL A 163 18.19 -15.78 -2.21
N VAL A 164 17.41 -14.82 -2.69
CA VAL A 164 16.37 -14.15 -1.90
C VAL A 164 15.02 -14.76 -2.26
N LEU A 165 14.32 -15.26 -1.25
CA LEU A 165 12.97 -15.80 -1.37
C LEU A 165 11.99 -14.65 -1.18
N ASP A 166 11.38 -14.21 -2.27
CA ASP A 166 10.62 -12.97 -2.25
C ASP A 166 9.31 -13.09 -1.46
N ARG A 167 8.92 -11.98 -0.83
CA ARG A 167 7.75 -11.85 0.04
C ARG A 167 6.99 -10.54 -0.21
N PRO A 168 5.68 -10.48 0.08
CA PRO A 168 4.90 -9.26 -0.13
C PRO A 168 5.44 -8.10 0.69
N ASN A 169 5.39 -6.89 0.13
CA ASN A 169 5.50 -5.68 0.93
C ASN A 169 4.14 -5.46 1.64
N PRO A 170 4.07 -5.41 2.99
CA PRO A 170 2.78 -5.32 3.69
C PRO A 170 1.99 -4.04 3.40
N LEU A 171 2.68 -2.96 3.02
CA LEU A 171 2.10 -1.68 2.59
C LEU A 171 1.69 -1.69 1.10
N GLY A 172 1.94 -2.79 0.39
CA GLY A 172 1.78 -2.91 -1.05
C GLY A 172 2.93 -2.28 -1.84
N GLY A 173 2.83 -2.36 -3.17
CA GLY A 173 3.83 -1.83 -4.11
C GLY A 173 3.53 -0.42 -4.63
N THR A 174 2.41 0.17 -4.24
CA THR A 174 1.92 1.46 -4.77
C THR A 174 2.34 2.65 -3.92
N ILE A 175 2.44 2.48 -2.60
CA ILE A 175 2.81 3.55 -1.68
C ILE A 175 4.32 3.78 -1.76
N VAL A 176 4.70 4.98 -2.20
CA VAL A 176 6.09 5.48 -2.21
C VAL A 176 6.06 6.88 -1.66
N GLU A 177 6.68 7.10 -0.51
CA GLU A 177 6.53 8.38 0.19
C GLU A 177 7.71 8.67 1.11
N GLY A 178 8.01 9.97 1.24
CA GLY A 178 8.92 10.50 2.24
C GLY A 178 10.25 11.02 1.68
N PRO A 179 11.05 11.69 2.54
CA PRO A 179 12.40 12.10 2.21
C PRO A 179 13.26 10.91 1.77
N VAL A 180 13.89 11.05 0.61
CA VAL A 180 14.87 10.09 0.10
C VAL A 180 16.18 10.27 0.85
N LEU A 181 16.78 9.17 1.28
CA LEU A 181 18.03 9.17 2.04
C LEU A 181 19.16 9.83 1.25
N GLU A 182 19.88 10.74 1.90
CA GLU A 182 21.10 11.36 1.40
C GLU A 182 22.32 10.69 2.04
N LYS A 183 23.40 10.50 1.25
CA LYS A 183 24.60 9.75 1.66
C LYS A 183 25.18 10.11 3.04
N PRO A 184 25.26 11.40 3.45
CA PRO A 184 25.79 11.74 4.77
C PRO A 184 25.00 11.12 5.92
N TYR A 185 23.71 10.78 5.73
CA TYR A 185 22.82 10.22 6.75
C TYR A 185 22.69 8.70 6.68
N GLN A 186 23.45 8.04 5.78
CA GLN A 186 23.46 6.58 5.67
C GLN A 186 23.88 5.92 6.99
N SER A 187 23.13 4.90 7.39
CA SER A 187 23.31 4.17 8.64
C SER A 187 22.65 2.79 8.57
N PHE A 188 22.63 2.05 9.67
CA PHE A 188 21.96 0.74 9.69
C PHE A 188 20.43 0.82 9.57
N ILE A 189 19.81 1.98 9.84
CA ILE A 189 18.37 2.23 9.63
C ILE A 189 18.09 2.95 8.29
N GLY A 190 19.08 3.02 7.41
CA GLY A 190 18.98 3.63 6.10
C GLY A 190 20.24 3.33 5.30
N ILE A 191 20.24 2.21 4.57
CA ILE A 191 21.46 1.65 3.97
C ILE A 191 21.71 2.12 2.53
N ASP A 192 20.70 2.68 1.88
CA ASP A 192 20.74 3.09 0.48
C ASP A 192 19.72 4.22 0.21
N GLU A 193 19.80 4.86 -0.95
CA GLU A 193 18.99 5.99 -1.43
C GLU A 193 17.51 5.60 -1.63
N LEU A 194 16.83 5.29 -0.53
CA LEU A 194 15.42 4.92 -0.45
C LEU A 194 14.62 6.05 0.22
N PRO A 195 13.36 6.30 -0.17
CA PRO A 195 12.41 7.05 0.65
C PRO A 195 11.98 6.20 1.88
N LEU A 196 11.30 6.82 2.84
CA LEU A 196 10.81 6.12 4.04
C LEU A 196 9.91 4.92 3.69
N ALA A 197 8.88 5.13 2.87
CA ALA A 197 8.11 4.05 2.26
C ALA A 197 8.62 3.82 0.83
N HIS A 198 9.32 2.71 0.59
CA HIS A 198 9.96 2.42 -0.70
C HIS A 198 9.03 1.72 -1.70
N GLY A 199 8.00 1.04 -1.22
CA GLY A 199 7.01 0.32 -2.02
C GLY A 199 7.62 -0.77 -2.91
N MET A 200 8.66 -1.46 -2.45
CA MET A 200 9.32 -2.57 -3.16
C MET A 200 9.27 -3.82 -2.28
N THR A 201 9.22 -5.01 -2.88
CA THR A 201 9.38 -6.26 -2.12
C THR A 201 10.83 -6.48 -1.70
N ILE A 202 11.10 -7.45 -0.83
CA ILE A 202 12.47 -7.75 -0.40
C ILE A 202 13.34 -8.26 -1.57
N GLY A 203 12.75 -8.97 -2.54
CA GLY A 203 13.40 -9.39 -3.77
C GLY A 203 13.68 -8.21 -4.73
N GLU A 204 12.72 -7.30 -4.92
CA GLU A 204 12.93 -6.07 -5.69
C GLU A 204 14.00 -5.18 -5.04
N LEU A 205 14.05 -5.10 -3.70
CA LEU A 205 15.11 -4.42 -2.96
C LEU A 205 16.48 -5.09 -3.13
N ALA A 206 16.53 -6.43 -3.13
CA ALA A 206 17.78 -7.14 -3.41
C ALA A 206 18.33 -6.78 -4.79
N LEU A 207 17.47 -6.75 -5.83
CA LEU A 207 17.88 -6.31 -7.17
C LEU A 207 18.35 -4.84 -7.16
N PHE A 208 17.63 -3.98 -6.43
CA PHE A 208 17.97 -2.56 -6.28
C PHE A 208 19.35 -2.37 -5.64
N PHE A 209 19.63 -3.01 -4.50
CA PHE A 209 20.92 -2.96 -3.82
C PHE A 209 22.04 -3.53 -4.68
N ASN A 210 21.75 -4.57 -5.48
CA ASN A 210 22.78 -5.22 -6.28
C ASN A 210 23.34 -4.33 -7.39
N ARG A 211 22.67 -3.22 -7.74
CA ARG A 211 23.21 -2.21 -8.67
C ARG A 211 24.59 -1.67 -8.25
N SER A 212 24.84 -1.63 -6.94
CA SER A 212 26.08 -1.12 -6.35
C SER A 212 26.97 -2.25 -5.79
N ILE A 213 26.38 -3.38 -5.40
CA ILE A 213 27.11 -4.50 -4.75
C ILE A 213 27.68 -5.48 -5.79
N GLY A 214 26.88 -5.89 -6.77
CA GLY A 214 27.26 -6.85 -7.80
C GLY A 214 27.54 -8.29 -7.33
N ALA A 215 26.82 -8.77 -6.32
CA ALA A 215 26.81 -10.16 -5.85
C ALA A 215 26.17 -11.12 -6.88
N ASP A 216 26.54 -12.41 -6.83
CA ASP A 216 25.83 -13.50 -7.56
C ASP A 216 24.46 -13.73 -6.92
N LEU A 217 23.51 -12.86 -7.28
CA LEU A 217 22.17 -12.78 -6.71
C LEU A 217 21.15 -13.46 -7.62
N TYR A 218 20.38 -14.37 -7.03
CA TYR A 218 19.12 -14.85 -7.57
C TYR A 218 17.96 -14.38 -6.68
N VAL A 219 16.86 -13.97 -7.30
CA VAL A 219 15.57 -13.77 -6.61
C VAL A 219 14.63 -14.88 -7.05
N VAL A 220 14.02 -15.57 -6.10
CA VAL A 220 12.88 -16.44 -6.36
C VAL A 220 11.61 -15.58 -6.20
N PRO A 221 11.00 -15.11 -7.29
CA PRO A 221 9.82 -14.25 -7.24
C PRO A 221 8.61 -15.01 -6.70
N MET A 222 7.61 -14.28 -6.24
CA MET A 222 6.29 -14.83 -5.88
C MET A 222 5.45 -15.11 -7.13
N GLU A 223 4.47 -16.00 -7.01
CA GLU A 223 3.42 -16.20 -8.02
C GLU A 223 2.09 -15.64 -7.50
N GLY A 224 1.32 -14.98 -8.37
CA GLY A 224 0.02 -14.40 -8.07
C GLY A 224 0.05 -12.97 -7.50
N TYR A 225 1.18 -12.52 -6.95
CA TYR A 225 1.29 -11.17 -6.36
C TYR A 225 1.17 -10.05 -7.41
N THR A 226 0.54 -8.94 -7.00
CA THR A 226 0.45 -7.69 -7.78
C THR A 226 0.84 -6.52 -6.91
N ARG A 227 1.30 -5.42 -7.50
CA ARG A 227 1.69 -4.22 -6.74
C ARG A 227 0.52 -3.61 -5.96
N GLY A 228 -0.70 -3.77 -6.46
CA GLY A 228 -1.91 -3.25 -5.83
C GLY A 228 -2.41 -4.05 -4.63
N MET A 229 -1.83 -5.23 -4.35
CA MET A 229 -2.21 -6.02 -3.16
C MET A 229 -1.61 -5.41 -1.90
N THR A 230 -2.46 -5.22 -0.89
CA THR A 230 -2.05 -5.09 0.51
C THR A 230 -1.84 -6.49 1.13
N TYR A 231 -1.19 -6.60 2.28
CA TYR A 231 -0.98 -7.91 2.92
C TYR A 231 -2.27 -8.74 3.07
N PRO A 232 -3.41 -8.19 3.53
CA PRO A 232 -4.66 -8.94 3.59
C PRO A 232 -5.13 -9.51 2.25
N ASP A 233 -4.87 -8.82 1.14
CA ASP A 233 -5.30 -9.27 -0.21
C ASP A 233 -4.56 -10.54 -0.66
N THR A 234 -3.41 -10.85 -0.05
CA THR A 234 -2.62 -12.06 -0.38
C THR A 234 -3.23 -13.34 0.17
N GLY A 235 -4.09 -13.23 1.20
CA GLY A 235 -4.62 -14.37 1.95
C GLY A 235 -3.61 -15.04 2.89
N LEU A 236 -2.40 -14.51 3.02
CA LEU A 236 -1.37 -15.03 3.92
C LEU A 236 -1.66 -14.64 5.37
N LYS A 237 -1.26 -15.52 6.30
CA LYS A 237 -1.33 -15.22 7.73
C LYS A 237 -0.16 -14.32 8.14
N TRP A 238 -0.46 -13.18 8.75
CA TRP A 238 0.57 -12.35 9.37
C TRP A 238 1.22 -13.07 10.54
N VAL A 239 2.56 -13.09 10.55
CA VAL A 239 3.37 -13.48 11.69
C VAL A 239 4.01 -12.22 12.24
N PRO A 240 3.89 -11.93 13.55
CA PRO A 240 4.54 -10.77 14.16
C PRO A 240 6.00 -10.66 13.74
N SER A 241 6.38 -9.54 13.14
CA SER A 241 7.75 -9.33 12.69
C SER A 241 8.68 -8.91 13.84
N SER A 242 8.12 -8.28 14.88
CA SER A 242 8.78 -7.96 16.14
C SER A 242 7.76 -7.89 17.29
N PRO A 243 8.19 -7.80 18.56
CA PRO A 243 7.28 -7.65 19.70
C PRO A 243 6.38 -6.40 19.61
N HIS A 244 6.84 -5.34 18.94
CA HIS A 244 6.09 -4.09 18.76
C HIS A 244 5.26 -4.06 17.48
N LEU A 245 5.39 -5.09 16.62
CA LEU A 245 4.62 -5.24 15.38
C LEU A 245 3.77 -6.53 15.38
N PRO A 246 2.86 -6.70 16.37
CA PRO A 246 2.07 -7.92 16.51
C PRO A 246 1.03 -8.12 15.39
N ASP A 247 0.62 -7.05 14.72
CA ASP A 247 -0.45 -7.08 13.73
C ASP A 247 -0.24 -6.06 12.59
N LEU A 248 -1.06 -6.14 11.55
CA LEU A 248 -0.93 -5.24 10.40
C LEU A 248 -1.24 -3.77 10.75
N THR A 249 -2.09 -3.51 11.75
CA THR A 249 -2.36 -2.14 12.21
C THR A 249 -1.09 -1.49 12.73
N SER A 250 -0.31 -2.21 13.53
CA SER A 250 0.99 -1.75 14.01
C SER A 250 2.02 -1.54 12.89
N VAL A 251 2.00 -2.38 11.84
CA VAL A 251 2.84 -2.19 10.65
C VAL A 251 2.50 -0.89 9.91
N TYR A 252 1.21 -0.63 9.71
CA TYR A 252 0.76 0.64 9.12
C TYR A 252 1.08 1.84 10.05
N GLY A 253 0.89 1.67 11.35
CA GLY A 253 1.16 2.69 12.36
C GLY A 253 2.64 3.05 12.50
N TYR A 254 3.55 2.13 12.20
CA TYR A 254 5.00 2.26 12.44
C TYR A 254 5.58 3.57 11.88
N MET A 255 5.38 3.85 10.59
CA MET A 255 5.82 5.11 9.98
C MET A 255 4.84 6.28 10.20
N ALA A 256 3.63 6.01 10.68
CA ALA A 256 2.63 7.05 10.97
C ALA A 256 2.83 7.69 12.34
N THR A 257 3.47 7.00 13.27
CA THR A 257 3.68 7.48 14.65
C THR A 257 5.14 7.43 15.10
N GLY A 258 5.98 6.59 14.47
CA GLY A 258 7.38 6.35 14.87
C GLY A 258 8.42 7.29 14.28
N LEU A 259 8.05 8.39 13.63
CA LEU A 259 9.00 9.31 12.98
C LEU A 259 9.57 10.40 13.92
N GLY A 260 9.05 10.51 15.15
CA GLY A 260 9.34 11.61 16.10
C GLY A 260 10.58 11.43 16.97
N GLU A 261 11.47 10.50 16.63
CA GLU A 261 12.61 10.12 17.49
C GLU A 261 13.48 11.32 17.89
N GLY A 262 13.78 11.46 19.18
CA GLY A 262 14.50 12.62 19.72
C GLY A 262 13.67 13.91 19.90
N THR A 263 12.39 13.91 19.54
CA THR A 263 11.44 14.99 19.88
C THR A 263 10.59 14.61 21.11
N PRO A 264 9.84 15.56 21.71
CA PRO A 264 8.86 15.22 22.75
C PRO A 264 7.65 14.40 22.26
N VAL A 265 7.48 14.24 20.94
CA VAL A 265 6.38 13.46 20.34
C VAL A 265 6.66 11.98 20.49
N LYS A 266 5.75 11.26 21.14
CA LYS A 266 5.85 9.84 21.47
C LYS A 266 4.79 9.03 20.75
N GLN A 267 5.09 7.76 20.53
CA GLN A 267 4.13 6.74 20.11
C GLN A 267 3.72 5.85 21.29
N ALA A 268 2.55 5.23 21.20
CA ALA A 268 2.10 4.22 22.15
C ALA A 268 1.19 3.17 21.48
N ASP A 269 0.87 2.11 22.23
CA ASP A 269 -0.03 1.03 21.84
C ASP A 269 0.33 0.37 20.51
N ASN A 270 1.60 -0.04 20.37
CA ASN A 270 2.13 -0.63 19.14
C ASN A 270 1.87 0.26 17.93
N PHE A 271 2.28 1.53 18.02
CA PHE A 271 2.16 2.53 16.96
C PHE A 271 0.72 2.95 16.59
N ALA A 272 -0.28 2.63 17.42
CA ALA A 272 -1.67 3.05 17.20
C ALA A 272 -2.01 4.44 17.78
N TRP A 273 -1.11 5.04 18.57
CA TRP A 273 -1.30 6.36 19.17
C TRP A 273 -0.06 7.24 19.00
N ILE A 274 -0.26 8.55 18.83
CA ILE A 274 0.79 9.57 18.79
C ILE A 274 0.38 10.82 19.58
N GLY A 275 1.31 11.40 20.33
CA GLY A 275 1.05 12.62 21.10
C GLY A 275 2.26 13.13 21.88
N ALA A 276 2.07 14.22 22.62
CA ALA A 276 3.10 14.82 23.46
C ALA A 276 2.47 15.55 24.65
N GLU A 277 3.29 15.83 25.67
CA GLU A 277 2.89 16.68 26.79
C GLU A 277 2.58 18.10 26.30
N GLY A 278 1.51 18.70 26.84
CA GLY A 278 1.06 20.05 26.49
C GLY A 278 0.20 20.14 25.22
N ILE A 279 0.03 19.07 24.45
CA ILE A 279 -0.88 19.05 23.28
C ILE A 279 -2.33 18.93 23.74
N ASP A 280 -3.22 19.74 23.17
CA ASP A 280 -4.67 19.52 23.26
C ASP A 280 -5.10 18.42 22.27
N SER A 281 -5.69 17.34 22.78
CA SER A 281 -6.04 16.17 21.97
C SER A 281 -7.11 16.45 20.92
N VAL A 282 -8.08 17.32 21.26
CA VAL A 282 -9.19 17.67 20.36
C VAL A 282 -8.68 18.53 19.21
N GLN A 283 -7.91 19.58 19.50
CA GLN A 283 -7.31 20.41 18.46
C GLN A 283 -6.35 19.61 17.57
N PHE A 284 -5.60 18.67 18.14
CA PHE A 284 -4.71 17.82 17.34
C PHE A 284 -5.47 16.89 16.41
N ALA A 285 -6.55 16.26 16.90
CA ALA A 285 -7.45 15.47 16.08
C ALA A 285 -8.12 16.32 14.98
N ASP A 286 -8.59 17.52 15.31
CA ASP A 286 -9.26 18.41 14.36
C ASP A 286 -8.33 18.86 13.22
N LEU A 287 -7.06 19.19 13.52
CA LEU A 287 -6.07 19.53 12.49
C LEU A 287 -5.77 18.34 11.55
N LEU A 288 -5.61 17.14 12.12
CA LEU A 288 -5.31 15.93 11.36
C LEU A 288 -6.51 15.45 10.54
N ASN A 289 -7.70 15.42 11.12
CA ASN A 289 -8.94 15.09 10.39
C ASN A 289 -9.28 16.17 9.35
N GLY A 290 -9.06 17.44 9.67
CA GLY A 290 -9.23 18.57 8.74
C GLY A 290 -8.26 18.56 7.56
N SER A 291 -7.16 17.81 7.66
CA SER A 291 -6.23 17.57 6.55
C SER A 291 -6.69 16.50 5.58
N LEU A 292 -7.77 15.77 5.90
CA LEU A 292 -8.41 14.78 5.03
C LEU A 292 -7.43 13.72 4.51
N LEU A 293 -6.53 13.25 5.39
CA LEU A 293 -5.58 12.19 5.06
C LEU A 293 -6.36 10.90 4.74
N PRO A 294 -6.17 10.28 3.56
CA PRO A 294 -6.99 9.13 3.16
C PRO A 294 -6.81 7.92 4.07
N GLY A 295 -7.90 7.17 4.29
CA GLY A 295 -7.87 5.85 4.93
C GLY A 295 -7.69 5.86 6.44
N VAL A 296 -7.63 7.03 7.08
CA VAL A 296 -7.44 7.17 8.54
C VAL A 296 -8.37 8.24 9.13
N LEU A 297 -8.82 7.99 10.36
CA LEU A 297 -9.42 8.98 11.25
C LEU A 297 -8.59 9.09 12.52
N PHE A 298 -8.57 10.26 13.12
CA PHE A 298 -7.83 10.54 14.34
C PHE A 298 -8.83 10.79 15.47
N LEU A 299 -8.81 9.94 16.48
CA LEU A 299 -9.66 10.07 17.65
C LEU A 299 -8.86 10.75 18.76
N PRO A 300 -9.34 11.87 19.33
CA PRO A 300 -8.63 12.55 20.41
C PRO A 300 -8.52 11.62 21.62
N GLU A 301 -7.30 11.43 22.10
CA GLU A 301 -7.04 10.56 23.25
C GLU A 301 -5.84 11.07 24.05
N LYS A 302 -6.06 11.31 25.34
CA LYS A 302 -5.01 11.66 26.29
C LYS A 302 -4.47 10.40 26.97
N LYS A 303 -3.15 10.30 27.06
CA LYS A 303 -2.44 9.28 27.85
C LYS A 303 -1.61 9.97 28.93
N GLU A 304 -1.90 9.67 30.19
CA GLU A 304 -1.22 10.28 31.34
C GLU A 304 -1.21 11.82 31.25
N ASN A 305 -0.04 12.45 31.14
CA ASN A 305 0.13 13.89 30.95
C ASN A 305 0.23 14.33 29.47
N ALA A 306 0.24 13.39 28.53
CA ALA A 306 0.37 13.65 27.10
C ALA A 306 -0.99 13.66 26.39
N GLY A 307 -1.31 14.74 25.70
CA GLY A 307 -2.43 14.78 24.77
C GLY A 307 -2.01 14.25 23.40
N GLY A 308 -2.90 13.55 22.73
CA GLY A 308 -2.58 12.90 21.47
C GLY A 308 -3.82 12.44 20.72
N VAL A 309 -3.57 11.57 19.75
CA VAL A 309 -4.61 10.96 18.93
C VAL A 309 -4.35 9.47 18.74
N ARG A 310 -5.43 8.70 18.74
CA ARG A 310 -5.43 7.32 18.25
C ARG A 310 -5.75 7.29 16.77
N LEU A 311 -4.98 6.51 16.03
CA LEU A 311 -5.20 6.25 14.62
C LEU A 311 -6.27 5.17 14.46
N HIS A 312 -7.32 5.48 13.71
CA HIS A 312 -8.30 4.52 13.23
C HIS A 312 -8.16 4.37 11.72
N ILE A 313 -7.33 3.42 11.31
CA ILE A 313 -7.10 3.10 9.89
C ILE A 313 -8.27 2.25 9.40
N HIS A 314 -9.14 2.85 8.57
CA HIS A 314 -10.34 2.20 8.06
C HIS A 314 -10.20 1.72 6.61
N ASP A 315 -9.19 2.21 5.87
CA ASP A 315 -8.83 1.70 4.54
C ASP A 315 -7.32 1.76 4.32
N SER A 316 -6.64 0.62 4.50
CA SER A 316 -5.20 0.50 4.35
C SER A 316 -4.70 0.64 2.90
N ARG A 317 -5.58 0.54 1.89
CA ARG A 317 -5.18 0.63 0.47
C ARG A 317 -4.88 2.06 0.05
N VAL A 318 -5.49 3.03 0.71
CA VAL A 318 -5.29 4.46 0.45
C VAL A 318 -4.54 5.17 1.58
N PHE A 319 -4.36 4.51 2.73
CA PHE A 319 -3.62 5.04 3.86
C PHE A 319 -2.14 5.23 3.56
N ASN A 320 -1.64 6.46 3.69
CA ASN A 320 -0.23 6.77 3.51
C ASN A 320 0.42 7.04 4.90
N PRO A 321 1.21 6.09 5.43
CA PRO A 321 1.73 6.19 6.79
C PRO A 321 2.77 7.30 6.94
N VAL A 322 3.68 7.47 5.97
CA VAL A 322 4.74 8.48 6.04
C VAL A 322 4.16 9.90 6.01
N ARG A 323 3.22 10.15 5.10
CA ARG A 323 2.55 11.45 5.03
C ARG A 323 1.81 11.75 6.33
N THR A 324 1.14 10.74 6.89
CA THR A 324 0.47 10.85 8.19
C THR A 324 1.43 11.23 9.31
N GLY A 325 2.58 10.55 9.41
CA GLY A 325 3.57 10.86 10.45
C GLY A 325 4.16 12.26 10.32
N LEU A 326 4.44 12.73 9.10
CA LEU A 326 4.94 14.09 8.87
C LEU A 326 3.90 15.16 9.24
N TYR A 327 2.61 14.92 8.95
CA TYR A 327 1.52 15.81 9.36
C TYR A 327 1.37 15.83 10.89
N ALA A 328 1.42 14.66 11.53
CA ALA A 328 1.34 14.54 12.98
C ALA A 328 2.49 15.31 13.66
N LEU A 329 3.73 15.18 13.19
CA LEU A 329 4.87 15.92 13.74
C LEU A 329 4.75 17.43 13.57
N ALA A 330 4.38 17.88 12.37
CA ALA A 330 4.24 19.30 12.08
C ALA A 330 3.13 19.95 12.92
N TYR A 331 1.96 19.32 13.04
CA TYR A 331 0.87 19.83 13.87
C TYR A 331 1.13 19.71 15.36
N ALA A 332 1.78 18.64 15.82
CA ALA A 332 2.22 18.53 17.21
C ALA A 332 3.10 19.73 17.59
N ARG A 333 4.06 20.09 16.72
CA ARG A 333 4.93 21.25 16.92
C ARG A 333 4.20 22.59 16.77
N GLN A 334 3.16 22.66 15.93
CA GLN A 334 2.34 23.86 15.78
C GLN A 334 1.53 24.14 17.05
N LEU A 335 0.94 23.10 17.64
CA LEU A 335 0.14 23.21 18.87
C LEU A 335 1.01 23.43 20.10
N GLN A 336 2.17 22.76 20.15
CA GLN A 336 3.13 22.86 21.24
C GLN A 336 4.54 23.00 20.67
N PRO A 337 5.10 24.21 20.57
CA PRO A 337 6.46 24.40 20.09
C PRO A 337 7.49 23.62 20.91
N PHE A 338 8.36 22.86 20.24
CA PHE A 338 9.47 22.14 20.85
C PHE A 338 10.74 22.24 20.01
N ALA A 339 11.88 22.02 20.65
CA ALA A 339 13.17 21.91 19.97
C ALA A 339 13.19 20.64 19.10
N VAL A 340 13.59 20.80 17.85
CA VAL A 340 13.75 19.68 16.91
C VAL A 340 15.25 19.35 16.87
N PRO A 341 15.66 18.08 17.07
CA PRO A 341 17.06 17.69 16.95
C PRO A 341 17.61 18.04 15.56
N GLN A 342 18.78 18.67 15.51
CA GLN A 342 19.44 19.03 14.25
C GLN A 342 20.86 18.51 14.26
N SER A 343 21.26 17.85 13.17
CA SER A 343 22.63 17.40 12.99
C SER A 343 23.60 18.57 12.87
N THR A 344 24.82 18.35 13.33
CA THR A 344 25.97 19.23 13.13
C THR A 344 27.01 18.54 12.25
N GLU A 345 28.09 19.24 11.90
CA GLU A 345 29.22 18.61 11.19
C GLU A 345 29.87 17.46 11.96
N LYS A 346 29.74 17.43 13.29
CA LYS A 346 30.40 16.43 14.17
C LYS A 346 29.48 15.29 14.58
N GLU A 347 28.17 15.50 14.55
CA GLU A 347 27.20 14.57 15.11
C GLU A 347 25.91 14.59 14.29
N ILE A 348 25.47 13.39 13.87
CA ILE A 348 24.21 13.20 13.17
C ILE A 348 23.18 12.70 14.18
N THR A 349 22.07 13.42 14.32
CA THR A 349 21.01 13.05 15.24
C THR A 349 20.23 11.84 14.73
N MET A 350 19.66 11.05 15.65
CA MET A 350 18.78 9.94 15.27
C MET A 350 17.58 10.40 14.44
N PHE A 351 17.02 11.59 14.72
CA PHE A 351 15.93 12.17 13.94
C PHE A 351 16.33 12.33 12.45
N ASP A 352 17.50 12.90 12.18
CA ASP A 352 17.98 13.09 10.82
C ASP A 352 18.43 11.78 10.16
N GLN A 353 18.88 10.78 10.92
CA GLN A 353 19.11 9.43 10.40
C GLN A 353 17.80 8.76 9.98
N VAL A 354 16.75 8.87 10.82
CA VAL A 354 15.41 8.37 10.51
C VAL A 354 14.84 9.06 9.29
N MET A 355 14.92 10.40 9.21
CA MET A 355 14.45 11.17 8.05
C MET A 355 15.33 10.98 6.82
N GLY A 356 16.61 10.66 7.02
CA GLY A 356 17.60 10.49 5.95
C GLY A 356 18.08 11.80 5.33
N THR A 357 17.78 12.93 5.96
CA THR A 357 18.21 14.28 5.56
C THR A 357 17.97 15.25 6.74
N SER A 358 18.79 16.29 6.88
CA SER A 358 18.55 17.37 7.86
C SER A 358 17.42 18.32 7.48
N LYS A 359 16.97 18.31 6.22
CA LYS A 359 15.99 19.26 5.71
C LYS A 359 14.67 19.22 6.49
N ILE A 360 14.22 18.03 6.90
CA ILE A 360 12.96 17.89 7.63
C ILE A 360 13.05 18.54 9.02
N ALA A 361 14.14 18.33 9.74
CA ALA A 361 14.36 18.98 11.03
C ALA A 361 14.39 20.50 10.91
N GLN A 362 15.05 21.03 9.88
CA GLN A 362 15.11 22.46 9.60
C GLN A 362 13.73 23.05 9.30
N LEU A 363 12.94 22.40 8.43
CA LEU A 363 11.60 22.86 8.06
C LEU A 363 10.64 22.83 9.27
N LEU A 364 10.69 21.78 10.09
CA LEU A 364 9.92 21.71 11.34
C LEU A 364 10.34 22.83 12.30
N ALA A 365 11.64 23.06 12.50
CA ALA A 365 12.14 24.13 13.35
C ALA A 365 11.69 25.53 12.88
N GLN A 366 11.55 25.73 11.56
CA GLN A 366 11.02 26.96 10.94
C GLN A 366 9.49 27.07 11.03
N GLY A 367 8.79 26.08 11.58
CA GLY A 367 7.33 26.09 11.67
C GLY A 367 6.62 25.93 10.32
N LYS A 368 7.27 25.26 9.36
CA LYS A 368 6.69 25.01 8.04
C LYS A 368 5.46 24.11 8.12
N SER A 369 4.49 24.37 7.25
CA SER A 369 3.29 23.57 7.16
C SER A 369 3.60 22.13 6.73
N PRO A 370 2.75 21.14 7.08
CA PRO A 370 2.90 19.77 6.59
C PRO A 370 3.01 19.69 5.06
N GLN A 371 2.27 20.53 4.34
CA GLN A 371 2.25 20.58 2.88
C GLN A 371 3.59 21.06 2.31
N GLU A 372 4.21 22.08 2.92
CA GLU A 372 5.54 22.54 2.53
C GLU A 372 6.61 21.46 2.81
N ILE A 373 6.50 20.75 3.93
CA ILE A 373 7.41 19.64 4.27
C ILE A 373 7.29 18.52 3.24
N VAL A 374 6.08 18.12 2.86
CA VAL A 374 5.85 17.09 1.82
C VAL A 374 6.37 17.55 0.45
N ALA A 375 6.13 18.83 0.10
CA ALA A 375 6.61 19.37 -1.17
C ALA A 375 8.15 19.37 -1.25
N SER A 376 8.85 19.52 -0.13
CA SER A 376 10.31 19.66 -0.10
C SER A 376 11.09 18.46 -0.66
N TYR A 377 10.52 17.25 -0.60
CA TYR A 377 11.18 16.03 -1.10
C TYR A 377 10.56 15.47 -2.38
N ALA A 378 9.53 16.12 -2.94
CA ALA A 378 8.79 15.61 -4.11
C ALA A 378 9.70 15.36 -5.33
N GLU A 379 10.69 16.21 -5.57
CA GLU A 379 11.65 16.03 -6.66
C GLU A 379 12.53 14.80 -6.46
N ALA A 380 13.12 14.64 -5.26
CA ALA A 380 13.96 13.49 -4.93
C ALA A 380 13.16 12.18 -4.99
N LEU A 381 11.93 12.20 -4.45
CA LEU A 381 11.00 11.08 -4.51
C LEU A 381 10.66 10.70 -5.97
N GLY A 382 10.42 11.70 -6.84
CA GLY A 382 10.19 11.47 -8.27
C GLY A 382 11.37 10.79 -8.95
N LYS A 383 12.61 11.21 -8.65
CA LYS A 383 13.83 10.55 -9.15
C LYS A 383 13.94 9.10 -8.69
N PHE A 384 13.62 8.82 -7.42
CA PHE A 384 13.59 7.46 -6.90
C PHE A 384 12.51 6.59 -7.59
N VAL A 385 11.30 7.14 -7.79
CA VAL A 385 10.20 6.44 -8.47
C VAL A 385 10.57 6.07 -9.90
N GLU A 386 11.34 6.91 -10.60
CA GLU A 386 11.90 6.56 -11.91
C GLU A 386 13.00 5.50 -11.81
N LEU A 387 13.97 5.69 -10.91
CA LEU A 387 15.09 4.78 -10.71
C LEU A 387 14.64 3.34 -10.42
N ARG A 388 13.66 3.18 -9.52
CA ARG A 388 13.23 1.86 -9.06
C ARG A 388 12.60 0.99 -10.16
N LYS A 389 12.11 1.57 -11.25
CA LYS A 389 11.34 0.86 -12.31
C LYS A 389 12.11 -0.31 -12.90
N SER A 390 13.42 -0.17 -13.08
CA SER A 390 14.28 -1.22 -13.65
C SER A 390 14.47 -2.43 -12.74
N PHE A 391 14.03 -2.34 -11.48
CA PHE A 391 14.19 -3.39 -10.47
C PHE A 391 12.86 -4.00 -10.04
N LEU A 392 11.73 -3.49 -10.58
CA LEU A 392 10.42 -4.02 -10.25
C LEU A 392 10.18 -5.35 -10.98
N ILE A 393 9.67 -6.32 -10.24
CA ILE A 393 9.29 -7.65 -10.74
C ILE A 393 7.80 -7.67 -11.03
N TYR A 394 6.99 -7.05 -10.16
CA TYR A 394 5.53 -7.18 -10.19
C TYR A 394 4.86 -5.99 -10.88
N GLY A 395 3.72 -6.24 -11.52
CA GLY A 395 2.88 -5.22 -12.16
C GLY A 395 1.45 -5.23 -11.63
N GLU A 396 0.51 -4.79 -12.47
CA GLU A 396 -0.93 -4.72 -12.16
C GLU A 396 -1.65 -6.06 -12.36
N THR A 397 -1.03 -7.00 -13.06
CA THR A 397 -1.57 -8.35 -13.30
C THR A 397 -0.87 -9.37 -12.40
N PRO A 398 -1.56 -10.42 -11.92
CA PRO A 398 -0.94 -11.49 -11.15
C PRO A 398 0.31 -12.02 -11.85
N PHE A 399 1.45 -11.94 -11.18
CA PHE A 399 2.73 -12.35 -11.76
C PHE A 399 2.81 -13.88 -11.83
N VAL A 400 3.30 -14.41 -12.95
CA VAL A 400 3.55 -15.85 -13.13
C VAL A 400 5.03 -16.01 -13.44
N PRO A 401 5.82 -16.61 -12.55
CA PRO A 401 7.26 -16.70 -12.74
C PRO A 401 7.60 -17.74 -13.81
N SER A 402 8.40 -17.36 -14.79
CA SER A 402 9.00 -18.28 -15.77
C SER A 402 10.32 -18.88 -15.29
N GLY A 403 10.95 -18.29 -14.28
CA GLY A 403 12.26 -18.64 -13.76
C GLY A 403 12.62 -17.83 -12.52
N ALA A 404 13.66 -18.25 -11.80
CA ALA A 404 14.34 -17.38 -10.86
C ALA A 404 15.06 -16.25 -11.60
N ILE A 405 15.08 -15.06 -11.02
CA ILE A 405 15.64 -13.86 -11.62
C ILE A 405 17.11 -13.74 -11.20
N HIS A 406 18.02 -13.99 -12.13
CA HIS A 406 19.44 -13.71 -11.93
C HIS A 406 19.70 -12.21 -12.15
N SER A 407 20.33 -11.55 -11.19
CA SER A 407 20.59 -10.12 -11.27
C SER A 407 21.46 -9.76 -12.47
N PRO A 408 21.12 -8.72 -13.27
CA PRO A 408 21.95 -8.29 -14.40
C PRO A 408 23.29 -7.67 -13.95
N TYR A 409 23.39 -7.25 -12.68
CA TYR A 409 24.61 -6.72 -12.08
C TYR A 409 25.51 -7.80 -11.45
N ALA A 410 25.14 -9.08 -11.55
CA ALA A 410 25.87 -10.16 -10.91
C ALA A 410 27.25 -10.38 -11.54
N ALA A 411 28.28 -10.44 -10.70
CA ALA A 411 29.57 -10.94 -11.15
C ALA A 411 29.60 -12.48 -11.12
N PRO A 412 30.29 -13.12 -12.08
CA PRO A 412 30.52 -14.56 -12.04
C PRO A 412 31.21 -14.99 -10.75
N LEU A 413 30.80 -16.13 -10.19
CA LEU A 413 31.51 -16.74 -9.08
C LEU A 413 32.94 -17.14 -9.51
N PRO A 414 33.94 -17.02 -8.63
CA PRO A 414 35.27 -17.57 -8.89
C PRO A 414 35.17 -19.09 -9.09
N ALA A 415 35.99 -19.63 -10.00
CA ALA A 415 36.06 -21.07 -10.24
C ALA A 415 36.39 -21.80 -8.92
N LYS A 416 35.59 -22.82 -8.58
CA LYS A 416 35.81 -23.61 -7.36
C LYS A 416 37.20 -24.27 -7.47
N PRO A 417 38.09 -24.11 -6.47
CA PRO A 417 39.35 -24.86 -6.44
C PRO A 417 39.07 -26.36 -6.56
N PRO A 418 39.89 -27.14 -7.28
CA PRO A 418 39.72 -28.59 -7.36
C PRO A 418 39.66 -29.18 -5.95
N ALA A 419 38.70 -30.08 -5.73
CA ALA A 419 38.54 -30.75 -4.45
C ALA A 419 39.87 -31.42 -4.05
N PRO A 420 40.33 -31.29 -2.80
CA PRO A 420 41.49 -32.03 -2.33
C PRO A 420 41.22 -33.54 -2.53
N PRO A 421 42.22 -34.34 -2.95
CA PRO A 421 42.04 -35.78 -3.09
C PRO A 421 41.58 -36.38 -1.76
N ALA A 422 40.56 -37.24 -1.82
CA ALA A 422 39.95 -37.86 -0.65
C ALA A 422 40.99 -38.62 0.19
N GLY A 423 41.46 -37.99 1.27
CA GLY A 423 42.30 -38.62 2.29
C GLY A 423 41.47 -39.58 3.14
N LYS A 424 42.01 -40.78 3.40
CA LYS A 424 41.39 -41.82 4.23
C LYS A 424 41.08 -41.31 5.66
N PRO A 425 40.06 -41.85 6.35
CA PRO A 425 39.68 -41.39 7.68
C PRO A 425 40.74 -41.78 8.71
N GLY A 426 41.46 -40.79 9.24
CA GLY A 426 42.31 -40.93 10.42
C GLY A 426 41.57 -40.42 11.66
N THR A 427 41.48 -41.26 12.68
CA THR A 427 41.02 -40.91 14.03
C THR A 427 41.92 -39.85 14.66
N VAL A 428 41.37 -38.67 14.93
CA VAL A 428 42.03 -37.67 15.79
C VAL A 428 41.03 -37.19 16.83
N THR A 429 41.28 -37.57 18.07
CA THR A 429 40.61 -37.09 19.28
C THR A 429 41.08 -35.66 19.57
N PRO A 430 40.20 -34.66 19.77
CA PRO A 430 40.62 -33.31 20.16
C PRO A 430 41.00 -33.25 21.66
N PRO A 431 42.01 -32.44 22.05
CA PRO A 431 42.32 -32.20 23.45
C PRO A 431 41.35 -31.21 24.10
N ALA A 432 41.08 -31.40 25.40
CA ALA A 432 40.21 -30.55 26.20
C ALA A 432 40.81 -29.14 26.40
N PRO A 433 40.03 -28.04 26.26
CA PRO A 433 40.51 -26.71 26.62
C PRO A 433 40.34 -26.45 28.12
N SER A 434 41.42 -26.03 28.76
CA SER A 434 41.50 -25.48 30.11
C SER A 434 40.87 -24.08 30.19
N ILE A 435 40.09 -23.84 31.24
CA ILE A 435 39.40 -22.57 31.52
C ILE A 435 40.29 -21.70 32.43
N PRO A 436 40.61 -20.44 32.07
CA PRO A 436 41.06 -19.44 33.02
C PRO A 436 39.86 -18.69 33.62
N GLU A 437 39.88 -18.57 34.95
CA GLU A 437 38.88 -17.89 35.78
C GLU A 437 38.98 -16.35 35.64
N PRO A 438 37.88 -15.60 35.43
CA PRO A 438 37.91 -14.15 35.50
C PRO A 438 37.42 -13.60 36.85
N ALA A 439 38.14 -12.59 37.32
CA ALA A 439 37.98 -11.88 38.58
C ALA A 439 36.66 -11.08 38.71
N LYS A 440 36.21 -10.94 39.97
CA LYS A 440 35.09 -10.10 40.44
C LYS A 440 35.40 -8.59 40.36
N PRO A 441 34.41 -7.76 39.98
CA PRO A 441 34.27 -6.40 40.52
C PRO A 441 32.81 -6.12 41.00
N PRO A 442 32.53 -5.00 41.70
CA PRO A 442 31.82 -4.99 42.98
C PRO A 442 30.31 -4.71 42.88
N GLY A 443 29.62 -5.07 43.97
CA GLY A 443 28.18 -4.89 44.13
C GLY A 443 27.73 -3.44 44.22
N THR A 444 26.50 -3.21 43.78
CA THR A 444 25.71 -2.03 44.13
C THR A 444 24.28 -2.48 44.43
N ASN A 445 23.81 -2.04 45.59
CA ASN A 445 22.46 -2.21 46.13
C ASN A 445 21.47 -1.29 45.43
N THR A 446 20.31 -1.79 44.99
CA THR A 446 18.96 -1.16 45.15
C THR A 446 17.86 -2.08 44.57
N PRO A 447 16.57 -1.96 44.99
CA PRO A 447 15.67 -3.09 45.22
C PRO A 447 14.68 -3.35 44.09
N ALA A 448 14.15 -4.57 44.10
CA ALA A 448 13.12 -5.10 43.20
C ALA A 448 11.79 -4.30 43.24
N PRO A 449 11.09 -4.15 42.11
CA PRO A 449 9.69 -3.75 42.11
C PRO A 449 8.79 -4.97 42.34
N SER A 450 7.90 -4.82 43.31
CA SER A 450 6.84 -5.73 43.71
C SER A 450 5.79 -5.92 42.61
N THR A 451 5.33 -7.15 42.45
CA THR A 451 4.13 -7.52 41.70
C THR A 451 2.84 -7.03 42.40
N PRO A 452 1.78 -6.70 41.63
CA PRO A 452 0.58 -6.06 42.16
C PRO A 452 -0.47 -7.07 42.67
N GLU A 453 -1.17 -6.70 43.75
CA GLU A 453 -2.40 -7.35 44.22
C GLU A 453 -3.65 -6.78 43.50
N PRO A 454 -4.74 -7.58 43.43
CA PRO A 454 -5.86 -7.34 42.51
C PRO A 454 -6.93 -6.40 43.08
N VAL A 455 -7.32 -5.38 42.30
CA VAL A 455 -8.43 -4.47 42.65
C VAL A 455 -9.75 -4.97 42.06
N LYS A 456 -10.76 -5.14 42.93
CA LYS A 456 -12.16 -5.46 42.61
C LYS A 456 -12.87 -4.32 41.84
N PRO A 457 -13.88 -4.63 41.01
CA PRO A 457 -14.54 -3.65 40.13
C PRO A 457 -15.54 -2.75 40.87
N PRO A 458 -15.68 -1.46 40.51
CA PRO A 458 -16.79 -0.63 40.97
C PRO A 458 -18.07 -0.93 40.20
N GLY A 459 -19.18 -0.94 40.94
CA GLY A 459 -20.51 -1.34 40.50
C GLY A 459 -21.16 -0.46 39.42
N THR A 460 -22.04 -1.12 38.70
CA THR A 460 -22.98 -0.59 37.71
C THR A 460 -24.02 0.33 38.34
N ASN A 461 -24.08 1.59 37.91
CA ASN A 461 -25.27 2.43 38.03
C ASN A 461 -25.53 3.11 36.69
N THR A 462 -26.41 2.52 35.90
CA THR A 462 -26.90 3.06 34.64
C THR A 462 -28.23 3.80 34.90
N PRO A 463 -28.37 5.09 34.55
CA PRO A 463 -29.69 5.71 34.44
C PRO A 463 -30.35 5.34 33.10
N ALA A 464 -31.64 5.01 33.15
CA ALA A 464 -32.45 4.65 31.99
C ALA A 464 -32.57 5.77 30.94
N PRO A 465 -32.73 5.44 29.64
CA PRO A 465 -32.84 6.43 28.57
C PRO A 465 -34.20 7.15 28.58
N LYS A 466 -34.17 8.46 28.32
CA LYS A 466 -35.34 9.33 28.16
C LYS A 466 -35.93 9.18 26.74
N PRO A 467 -37.26 9.31 26.53
CA PRO A 467 -37.89 9.08 25.23
C PRO A 467 -37.48 10.13 24.19
N ALA A 468 -37.39 9.70 22.92
CA ALA A 468 -37.05 10.53 21.77
C ALA A 468 -38.18 11.51 21.40
N ASP A 469 -37.80 12.76 21.07
CA ASP A 469 -38.70 13.75 20.47
C ASP A 469 -39.07 13.38 19.02
N PRO A 470 -40.28 13.74 18.55
CA PRO A 470 -40.76 13.37 17.22
C PRO A 470 -40.04 14.15 16.09
N ALA A 471 -39.80 13.45 14.99
CA ALA A 471 -39.10 13.95 13.81
C ALA A 471 -39.75 15.20 13.18
N PRO A 472 -38.98 16.21 12.74
CA PRO A 472 -39.51 17.36 12.02
C PRO A 472 -39.96 16.98 10.59
N LYS A 473 -41.10 17.54 10.17
CA LYS A 473 -41.67 17.38 8.82
C LYS A 473 -40.73 17.94 7.73
N PRO A 474 -40.72 17.34 6.52
CA PRO A 474 -39.89 17.82 5.41
C PRO A 474 -40.38 19.19 4.88
N PRO A 475 -39.47 20.10 4.49
CA PRO A 475 -39.83 21.37 3.89
C PRO A 475 -40.33 21.20 2.44
N ALA A 476 -41.18 22.13 2.01
CA ALA A 476 -41.79 22.17 0.69
C ALA A 476 -40.77 22.28 -0.46
N PRO A 477 -41.11 21.83 -1.69
CA PRO A 477 -40.17 21.82 -2.82
C PRO A 477 -39.70 23.22 -3.19
N ALA A 478 -38.38 23.39 -3.32
CA ALA A 478 -37.76 24.61 -3.80
C ALA A 478 -38.14 24.88 -5.27
N GLN A 479 -38.38 26.15 -5.59
CA GLN A 479 -38.80 26.62 -6.92
C GLN A 479 -37.78 26.28 -8.02
N LYS A 480 -38.30 25.89 -9.17
CA LYS A 480 -37.55 25.54 -10.39
C LYS A 480 -36.74 26.76 -10.88
N PRO A 481 -35.42 26.65 -11.12
CA PRO A 481 -34.65 27.73 -11.73
C PRO A 481 -35.16 28.06 -13.15
N PRO A 482 -34.99 29.31 -13.63
CA PRO A 482 -35.49 29.71 -14.94
C PRO A 482 -34.87 28.88 -16.06
N ALA A 483 -35.69 28.47 -17.03
CA ALA A 483 -35.25 27.73 -18.20
C ALA A 483 -34.26 28.56 -19.03
N VAL A 484 -33.07 28.00 -19.26
CA VAL A 484 -32.12 28.51 -20.24
C VAL A 484 -32.71 28.28 -21.64
N PRO A 485 -32.75 29.30 -22.52
CA PRO A 485 -33.37 29.16 -23.84
C PRO A 485 -32.62 28.14 -24.71
N ALA A 486 -33.38 27.39 -25.52
CA ALA A 486 -32.84 26.37 -26.41
C ALA A 486 -31.84 26.95 -27.45
N PRO A 487 -30.83 26.19 -27.88
CA PRO A 487 -29.83 26.64 -28.84
C PRO A 487 -30.43 27.13 -30.16
N LYS A 488 -29.92 28.24 -30.70
CA LYS A 488 -30.26 28.68 -32.06
C LYS A 488 -29.64 27.69 -33.08
N PRO A 489 -30.34 27.36 -34.20
CA PRO A 489 -29.79 26.51 -35.24
C PRO A 489 -28.57 27.17 -35.91
N GLY A 490 -27.36 26.67 -35.63
CA GLY A 490 -26.11 27.18 -36.22
C GLY A 490 -24.87 27.06 -35.33
N ASP A 491 -25.05 26.92 -34.01
CA ASP A 491 -23.93 26.96 -33.06
C ASP A 491 -23.27 25.58 -32.88
N LYS A 492 -21.93 25.53 -32.92
CA LYS A 492 -21.18 24.33 -32.52
C LYS A 492 -21.09 24.26 -31.00
N ILE A 493 -21.37 23.09 -30.40
CA ILE A 493 -21.40 22.92 -28.95
C ILE A 493 -20.33 21.91 -28.50
N ALA A 494 -19.60 22.25 -27.44
CA ALA A 494 -18.65 21.36 -26.78
C ALA A 494 -19.05 21.11 -25.33
N TYR A 495 -19.30 19.85 -25.00
CA TYR A 495 -19.50 19.38 -23.64
C TYR A 495 -18.17 18.85 -23.09
N LEU A 496 -17.56 19.60 -22.18
CA LEU A 496 -16.39 19.11 -21.45
C LEU A 496 -16.88 18.19 -20.33
N THR A 497 -16.37 16.96 -20.30
CA THR A 497 -16.75 15.96 -19.31
C THR A 497 -15.54 15.41 -18.57
N PHE A 498 -15.68 15.22 -17.27
CA PHE A 498 -14.61 14.74 -16.38
C PHE A 498 -15.09 13.53 -15.58
N ASP A 499 -14.38 12.41 -15.72
CA ASP A 499 -14.66 11.17 -15.01
C ASP A 499 -13.65 10.95 -13.85
N ASP A 500 -14.03 10.08 -12.92
CA ASP A 500 -13.22 9.55 -11.81
C ASP A 500 -12.98 10.49 -10.61
N GLY A 501 -13.44 11.74 -10.68
CA GLY A 501 -13.46 12.66 -9.54
C GLY A 501 -14.52 12.33 -8.47
N PRO A 502 -14.60 13.13 -7.38
CA PRO A 502 -13.73 14.27 -7.09
C PRO A 502 -12.32 13.84 -6.67
N SER A 503 -11.35 14.72 -6.83
CA SER A 503 -9.98 14.55 -6.34
C SER A 503 -9.31 15.91 -6.07
N PRO A 504 -8.06 15.96 -5.57
CA PRO A 504 -7.29 17.19 -5.47
C PRO A 504 -7.04 17.93 -6.80
N VAL A 505 -7.27 17.27 -7.95
CA VAL A 505 -7.16 17.89 -9.29
C VAL A 505 -8.44 18.65 -9.66
N THR A 506 -9.61 18.23 -9.17
CA THR A 506 -10.91 18.84 -9.50
C THR A 506 -10.97 20.35 -9.24
N PRO A 507 -10.44 20.90 -8.11
CA PRO A 507 -10.40 22.35 -7.90
C PRO A 507 -9.65 23.13 -8.99
N GLN A 508 -8.55 22.59 -9.51
CA GLN A 508 -7.75 23.26 -10.56
C GLN A 508 -8.51 23.33 -11.89
N ILE A 509 -9.28 22.28 -12.18
CA ILE A 509 -10.20 22.24 -13.32
C ILE A 509 -11.30 23.28 -13.13
N LEU A 510 -11.95 23.32 -11.96
CA LEU A 510 -12.98 24.31 -11.64
C LEU A 510 -12.47 25.75 -11.75
N ASP A 511 -11.26 26.03 -11.25
CA ASP A 511 -10.62 27.34 -11.38
C ASP A 511 -10.44 27.74 -12.85
N THR A 512 -9.99 26.79 -13.69
CA THR A 512 -9.82 27.01 -15.13
C THR A 512 -11.16 27.24 -15.83
N LEU A 513 -12.17 26.44 -15.52
CA LEU A 513 -13.52 26.57 -16.08
C LEU A 513 -14.13 27.92 -15.71
N LYS A 514 -14.05 28.31 -14.43
CA LYS A 514 -14.50 29.61 -13.92
C LYS A 514 -13.78 30.78 -14.59
N LYS A 515 -12.45 30.74 -14.68
CA LYS A 515 -11.63 31.75 -15.36
C LYS A 515 -12.03 31.94 -16.82
N ASN A 516 -12.45 30.85 -17.48
CA ASN A 516 -12.83 30.86 -18.89
C ASN A 516 -14.34 31.03 -19.15
N GLN A 517 -15.14 31.15 -18.09
CA GLN A 517 -16.61 31.21 -18.13
C GLN A 517 -17.24 30.01 -18.86
N VAL A 518 -16.70 28.81 -18.62
CA VAL A 518 -17.13 27.56 -19.26
C VAL A 518 -17.88 26.68 -18.24
N LYS A 519 -18.96 26.04 -18.68
CA LYS A 519 -19.63 24.99 -17.92
C LYS A 519 -19.21 23.60 -18.42
N ALA A 520 -19.28 22.60 -17.53
CA ALA A 520 -18.81 21.24 -17.76
C ALA A 520 -19.73 20.26 -17.02
N THR A 521 -19.50 18.97 -17.24
CA THR A 521 -20.21 17.87 -16.58
C THR A 521 -19.21 16.96 -15.87
N PHE A 522 -19.48 16.61 -14.62
CA PHE A 522 -18.61 15.74 -13.81
C PHE A 522 -19.32 14.42 -13.51
N PHE A 523 -18.71 13.29 -13.87
CA PHE A 523 -19.19 11.95 -13.56
C PHE A 523 -18.43 11.42 -12.35
N ILE A 524 -19.10 11.46 -11.21
CA ILE A 524 -18.49 11.30 -9.89
C ILE A 524 -18.45 9.83 -9.47
N VAL A 525 -17.27 9.36 -9.06
CA VAL A 525 -17.10 8.07 -8.41
C VAL A 525 -17.46 8.21 -6.93
N GLY A 526 -18.49 7.48 -6.50
CA GLY A 526 -19.10 7.64 -5.18
C GLY A 526 -18.16 7.42 -3.99
N ARG A 527 -17.19 6.48 -4.08
CA ARG A 527 -16.22 6.25 -2.99
C ARG A 527 -15.29 7.44 -2.75
N ASN A 528 -15.16 8.35 -3.71
CA ASN A 528 -14.34 9.54 -3.60
C ASN A 528 -15.10 10.72 -2.96
N VAL A 529 -16.43 10.62 -2.79
CA VAL A 529 -17.25 11.71 -2.24
C VAL A 529 -16.91 12.05 -0.78
N PRO A 530 -16.76 11.09 0.16
CA PRO A 530 -16.41 11.40 1.55
C PRO A 530 -15.12 12.23 1.63
N GLY A 531 -15.18 13.36 2.33
CA GLY A 531 -14.07 14.31 2.46
C GLY A 531 -13.92 15.29 1.30
N HIS A 532 -14.66 15.13 0.20
CA HIS A 532 -14.63 16.04 -0.96
C HIS A 532 -15.99 16.72 -1.19
N GLU A 533 -16.87 16.76 -0.19
CA GLU A 533 -18.21 17.35 -0.30
C GLU A 533 -18.17 18.82 -0.67
N ALA A 534 -17.15 19.56 -0.19
CA ALA A 534 -16.95 20.96 -0.55
C ALA A 534 -16.69 21.15 -2.05
N ILE A 535 -15.95 20.23 -2.68
CA ILE A 535 -15.70 20.24 -4.13
C ILE A 535 -17.00 19.95 -4.87
N LEU A 536 -17.77 18.96 -4.45
CA LEU A 536 -19.07 18.65 -5.05
C LEU A 536 -20.05 19.83 -4.96
N LYS A 537 -20.14 20.47 -3.79
CA LYS A 537 -20.94 21.68 -3.60
C LYS A 537 -20.46 22.80 -4.51
N ARG A 538 -19.15 22.95 -4.69
CA ARG A 538 -18.56 23.93 -5.61
C ARG A 538 -18.91 23.62 -7.06
N ILE A 539 -18.87 22.36 -7.49
CA ILE A 539 -19.27 21.94 -8.85
C ILE A 539 -20.71 22.44 -9.13
N VAL A 540 -21.65 22.17 -8.22
CA VAL A 540 -23.05 22.60 -8.36
C VAL A 540 -23.20 24.12 -8.28
N ALA A 541 -22.58 24.76 -7.28
CA ALA A 541 -22.68 26.20 -7.05
C ALA A 541 -22.11 27.02 -8.22
N GLU A 542 -21.08 26.50 -8.91
CA GLU A 542 -20.52 27.10 -10.11
C GLU A 542 -21.31 26.75 -11.38
N GLY A 543 -22.46 26.08 -11.28
CA GLY A 543 -23.39 25.82 -12.39
C GLY A 543 -22.94 24.73 -13.35
N HIS A 544 -22.11 23.79 -12.89
CA HIS A 544 -21.75 22.59 -13.63
C HIS A 544 -22.77 21.46 -13.40
N ALA A 545 -22.86 20.51 -14.32
CA ALA A 545 -23.70 19.33 -14.14
C ALA A 545 -22.94 18.22 -13.40
N ILE A 546 -23.67 17.40 -12.65
CA ILE A 546 -23.14 16.23 -11.95
C ILE A 546 -23.93 14.98 -12.37
N GLY A 547 -23.20 13.91 -12.68
CA GLY A 547 -23.72 12.57 -12.86
C GLY A 547 -22.95 11.54 -12.02
N GLY A 548 -23.49 10.33 -11.92
CA GLY A 548 -22.82 9.20 -11.26
C GLY A 548 -21.83 8.48 -12.17
N HIS A 549 -20.77 7.91 -11.60
CA HIS A 549 -19.82 7.02 -12.28
C HIS A 549 -19.58 5.73 -11.49
N THR A 550 -20.64 5.21 -10.85
CA THR A 550 -20.63 4.13 -9.86
C THR A 550 -19.97 4.52 -8.53
N TYR A 551 -20.18 3.74 -7.47
CA TYR A 551 -19.54 3.95 -6.18
C TYR A 551 -18.11 3.43 -6.16
N SER A 552 -17.93 2.14 -6.48
CA SER A 552 -16.66 1.45 -6.34
C SER A 552 -15.72 1.67 -7.53
N HIS A 553 -16.26 1.91 -8.72
CA HIS A 553 -15.52 1.87 -9.99
C HIS A 553 -14.75 0.55 -10.21
N ASP A 554 -15.18 -0.53 -9.56
CA ASP A 554 -14.59 -1.85 -9.73
C ASP A 554 -15.38 -2.67 -10.74
N TYR A 555 -14.81 -2.83 -11.93
CA TYR A 555 -15.36 -3.62 -13.04
C TYR A 555 -15.77 -5.04 -12.62
N LYS A 556 -15.08 -5.68 -11.66
CA LYS A 556 -15.41 -7.01 -11.15
C LYS A 556 -16.72 -7.03 -10.35
N ILE A 557 -17.01 -5.93 -9.67
CA ILE A 557 -18.21 -5.77 -8.85
C ILE A 557 -19.37 -5.32 -9.74
N VAL A 558 -19.20 -4.19 -10.42
CA VAL A 558 -20.31 -3.51 -11.11
C VAL A 558 -20.81 -4.28 -12.32
N TYR A 559 -19.95 -5.06 -12.99
CA TYR A 559 -20.36 -5.86 -14.15
C TYR A 559 -20.66 -7.32 -13.82
N LYS A 560 -20.68 -7.71 -12.55
CA LYS A 560 -21.10 -9.06 -12.15
C LYS A 560 -22.56 -9.35 -12.52
N SER A 561 -23.45 -8.37 -12.35
CA SER A 561 -24.87 -8.48 -12.68
C SER A 561 -25.52 -7.10 -12.80
N MET A 562 -26.70 -7.03 -13.43
CA MET A 562 -27.52 -5.83 -13.48
C MET A 562 -27.81 -5.26 -12.07
N GLU A 563 -28.15 -6.11 -11.11
CA GLU A 563 -28.46 -5.68 -9.73
C GLU A 563 -27.22 -5.11 -9.04
N ALA A 564 -26.05 -5.74 -9.24
CA ALA A 564 -24.79 -5.25 -8.68
C ALA A 564 -24.43 -3.86 -9.24
N PHE A 565 -24.64 -3.64 -10.55
CA PHE A 565 -24.41 -2.34 -11.17
C PHE A 565 -25.26 -1.24 -10.51
N PHE A 566 -26.57 -1.43 -10.40
CA PHE A 566 -27.44 -0.41 -9.83
C PHE A 566 -27.28 -0.27 -8.32
N ALA A 567 -27.01 -1.34 -7.58
CA ALA A 567 -26.71 -1.23 -6.15
C ALA A 567 -25.48 -0.35 -5.91
N ASP A 568 -24.44 -0.51 -6.73
CA ASP A 568 -23.21 0.29 -6.63
C ASP A 568 -23.42 1.72 -7.15
N LEU A 569 -24.12 1.91 -8.27
CA LEU A 569 -24.47 3.24 -8.80
C LEU A 569 -25.31 4.05 -7.82
N GLU A 570 -26.37 3.47 -7.27
CA GLU A 570 -27.27 4.14 -6.32
C GLU A 570 -26.55 4.51 -5.02
N LYS A 571 -25.66 3.63 -4.53
CA LYS A 571 -24.82 3.96 -3.38
C LYS A 571 -23.98 5.21 -3.64
N GLY A 572 -23.42 5.35 -4.84
CA GLY A 572 -22.69 6.55 -5.24
C GLY A 572 -23.59 7.78 -5.36
N ASN A 573 -24.74 7.62 -6.02
CA ASN A 573 -25.72 8.69 -6.21
C ASN A 573 -26.27 9.23 -4.88
N GLN A 574 -26.50 8.37 -3.89
CA GLN A 574 -26.93 8.77 -2.55
C GLN A 574 -25.88 9.65 -1.85
N LEU A 575 -24.59 9.35 -2.00
CA LEU A 575 -23.53 10.19 -1.44
C LEU A 575 -23.43 11.53 -2.14
N ILE A 576 -23.57 11.54 -3.47
CA ILE A 576 -23.61 12.78 -4.26
C ILE A 576 -24.80 13.65 -3.86
N GLU A 577 -26.01 13.06 -3.77
CA GLU A 577 -27.23 13.74 -3.36
C GLU A 577 -27.11 14.28 -1.92
N LYS A 578 -26.58 13.48 -1.01
CA LYS A 578 -26.32 13.90 0.38
C LYS A 578 -25.34 15.08 0.44
N ALA A 579 -24.31 15.09 -0.40
CA ALA A 579 -23.31 16.16 -0.40
C ALA A 579 -23.82 17.47 -1.04
N THR A 580 -24.66 17.36 -2.08
CA THR A 580 -24.99 18.50 -2.97
C THR A 580 -26.45 18.95 -2.92
N GLY A 581 -27.36 18.10 -2.44
CA GLY A 581 -28.80 18.26 -2.61
C GLY A 581 -29.29 17.94 -4.04
N VAL A 582 -28.40 17.54 -4.96
CA VAL A 582 -28.75 17.21 -6.34
C VAL A 582 -28.76 15.71 -6.52
N LYS A 583 -29.92 15.14 -6.84
CA LYS A 583 -30.04 13.74 -7.19
C LYS A 583 -29.51 13.50 -8.62
N PRO A 584 -28.44 12.71 -8.81
CA PRO A 584 -27.96 12.41 -10.14
C PRO A 584 -28.99 11.61 -10.94
N VAL A 585 -29.30 12.09 -12.13
CA VAL A 585 -30.08 11.36 -13.16
C VAL A 585 -29.23 11.08 -14.41
N LEU A 586 -28.08 11.75 -14.50
CA LEU A 586 -27.03 11.46 -15.47
C LEU A 586 -26.07 10.43 -14.89
N PHE A 587 -25.54 9.55 -15.74
CA PHE A 587 -24.40 8.72 -15.36
C PHE A 587 -23.53 8.37 -16.58
N ARG A 588 -22.35 7.82 -16.32
CA ARG A 588 -21.51 7.21 -17.35
C ARG A 588 -21.07 5.84 -16.89
N TYR A 589 -21.11 4.85 -17.79
CA TYR A 589 -20.63 3.50 -17.50
C TYR A 589 -19.10 3.50 -17.33
N PRO A 590 -18.53 2.83 -16.31
CA PRO A 590 -17.09 2.57 -16.27
C PRO A 590 -16.63 1.87 -17.55
N GLY A 591 -15.76 2.52 -18.32
CA GLY A 591 -15.29 2.02 -19.62
C GLY A 591 -16.23 2.30 -20.81
N GLY A 592 -17.34 3.01 -20.61
CA GLY A 592 -18.32 3.37 -21.65
C GLY A 592 -19.36 2.28 -21.93
N SER A 593 -20.44 2.65 -22.63
CA SER A 593 -21.58 1.74 -22.87
C SER A 593 -21.26 0.58 -23.82
N THR A 594 -20.16 0.67 -24.58
CA THR A 594 -19.68 -0.33 -25.53
C THR A 594 -18.51 -1.16 -24.98
N ASN A 595 -18.20 -1.05 -23.69
CA ASN A 595 -17.11 -1.78 -23.08
C ASN A 595 -17.26 -3.30 -23.23
N THR A 596 -16.15 -3.97 -23.56
CA THR A 596 -16.09 -5.44 -23.65
C THR A 596 -15.55 -6.08 -22.38
N VAL A 597 -14.97 -5.29 -21.48
CA VAL A 597 -14.44 -5.76 -20.19
C VAL A 597 -15.54 -6.34 -19.29
N SER A 598 -16.78 -5.87 -19.42
CA SER A 598 -17.94 -6.45 -18.75
C SER A 598 -18.13 -7.95 -19.02
N LEU A 599 -17.78 -8.42 -20.22
CA LEU A 599 -17.84 -9.85 -20.59
C LEU A 599 -16.93 -10.72 -19.73
N LYS A 600 -15.83 -10.16 -19.21
CA LYS A 600 -14.88 -10.86 -18.36
C LYS A 600 -15.43 -11.10 -16.95
N TYR A 601 -16.30 -10.20 -16.47
CA TYR A 601 -16.72 -10.15 -15.08
C TYR A 601 -18.18 -10.50 -14.83
N GLN A 602 -18.99 -10.57 -15.89
CA GLN A 602 -20.38 -11.01 -15.80
C GLN A 602 -20.51 -12.42 -15.22
N ASP A 603 -21.54 -12.62 -14.41
CA ASP A 603 -21.92 -13.94 -13.92
C ASP A 603 -22.32 -14.84 -15.11
N THR A 604 -21.44 -15.79 -15.43
CA THR A 604 -21.59 -16.69 -16.58
C THR A 604 -22.78 -17.64 -16.43
N LYS A 605 -23.38 -17.77 -15.23
CA LYS A 605 -24.62 -18.51 -15.03
C LYS A 605 -25.85 -17.73 -15.49
N ARG A 606 -25.76 -16.40 -15.58
CA ARG A 606 -26.88 -15.49 -15.90
C ARG A 606 -26.73 -14.80 -17.25
N TYR A 607 -25.51 -14.60 -17.71
CA TYR A 607 -25.20 -13.83 -18.93
C TYR A 607 -24.25 -14.61 -19.84
N SER A 608 -24.42 -14.43 -21.15
CA SER A 608 -23.57 -15.03 -22.18
C SER A 608 -22.91 -13.95 -23.04
N LYS A 609 -22.06 -14.34 -24.00
CA LYS A 609 -21.51 -13.38 -24.97
C LYS A 609 -22.59 -12.83 -25.90
N GLN A 610 -23.64 -13.61 -26.18
CA GLN A 610 -24.76 -13.24 -27.04
C GLN A 610 -25.82 -12.40 -26.30
N ALA A 611 -25.91 -12.56 -24.98
CA ALA A 611 -26.77 -11.78 -24.09
C ALA A 611 -25.94 -11.25 -22.90
N PRO A 612 -25.06 -10.25 -23.14
CA PRO A 612 -24.15 -9.74 -22.12
C PRO A 612 -24.88 -8.94 -21.05
N VAL A 613 -24.26 -8.83 -19.86
CA VAL A 613 -24.80 -8.07 -18.72
C VAL A 613 -25.14 -6.62 -19.09
N MET A 614 -24.36 -6.01 -20.00
CA MET A 614 -24.59 -4.65 -20.48
C MET A 614 -25.96 -4.46 -21.13
N ASN A 615 -26.53 -5.48 -21.78
CA ASN A 615 -27.87 -5.38 -22.37
C ASN A 615 -28.93 -5.23 -21.27
N ALA A 616 -28.81 -6.02 -20.20
CA ALA A 616 -29.70 -5.94 -19.05
C ALA A 616 -29.56 -4.60 -18.33
N ILE A 617 -28.33 -4.14 -18.11
CA ILE A 617 -28.07 -2.83 -17.46
C ILE A 617 -28.66 -1.68 -18.29
N LYS A 618 -28.44 -1.65 -19.61
CA LYS A 618 -29.00 -0.60 -20.49
C LYS A 618 -30.52 -0.58 -20.46
N ALA A 619 -31.16 -1.74 -20.55
CA ALA A 619 -32.61 -1.85 -20.51
C ALA A 619 -33.17 -1.35 -19.17
N GLU A 620 -32.50 -1.68 -18.07
CA GLU A 620 -32.91 -1.27 -16.73
C GLU A 620 -32.63 0.21 -16.45
N ALA A 621 -31.54 0.79 -16.97
CA ALA A 621 -31.24 2.22 -16.86
C ALA A 621 -32.39 3.07 -17.44
N ASN A 622 -32.87 2.69 -18.63
CA ASN A 622 -33.99 3.35 -19.29
C ASN A 622 -35.28 3.26 -18.45
N LYS A 623 -35.56 2.09 -17.84
CA LYS A 623 -36.73 1.91 -16.97
C LYS A 623 -36.67 2.76 -15.71
N ARG A 624 -35.46 2.98 -15.17
CA ARG A 624 -35.22 3.78 -13.96
C ARG A 624 -35.16 5.29 -14.23
N GLY A 625 -35.29 5.71 -15.49
CA GLY A 625 -35.20 7.12 -15.87
C GLY A 625 -33.78 7.69 -15.80
N TYR A 626 -32.76 6.83 -15.87
CA TYR A 626 -31.38 7.27 -15.97
C TYR A 626 -30.99 7.56 -17.41
N THR A 627 -30.26 8.66 -17.61
CA THR A 627 -29.67 9.03 -18.90
C THR A 627 -28.17 8.78 -18.83
N PHE A 628 -27.64 7.89 -19.68
CA PHE A 628 -26.20 7.67 -19.76
C PHE A 628 -25.58 8.53 -20.87
N ILE A 629 -24.32 8.94 -20.69
CA ILE A 629 -23.57 9.72 -21.66
C ILE A 629 -22.24 9.02 -21.96
N ASP A 630 -21.96 8.69 -23.22
CA ASP A 630 -20.60 8.30 -23.67
C ASP A 630 -19.83 9.54 -24.17
N TRP A 631 -18.90 9.39 -25.12
CA TRP A 631 -18.08 10.47 -25.67
C TRP A 631 -17.77 10.23 -27.15
N ASN A 632 -17.41 11.29 -27.87
CA ASN A 632 -16.99 11.21 -29.28
C ASN A 632 -15.63 11.90 -29.56
N VAL A 633 -15.04 12.53 -28.54
CA VAL A 633 -13.68 13.06 -28.53
C VAL A 633 -13.03 12.65 -27.21
N THR A 634 -11.74 12.31 -27.22
CA THR A 634 -10.97 12.07 -25.99
C THR A 634 -9.63 12.81 -26.03
N ASN A 635 -9.15 13.28 -24.88
CA ASN A 635 -7.77 13.78 -24.76
C ASN A 635 -6.72 12.62 -24.65
N GLY A 636 -7.18 11.36 -24.58
CA GLY A 636 -6.34 10.17 -24.48
C GLY A 636 -5.81 9.83 -23.09
N ASP A 637 -6.22 10.56 -22.05
CA ASP A 637 -5.76 10.37 -20.66
C ASP A 637 -6.21 9.03 -20.03
N ALA A 638 -7.21 8.36 -20.60
CA ALA A 638 -7.67 7.04 -20.18
C ALA A 638 -6.68 5.92 -20.51
N ARG A 639 -5.78 6.13 -21.48
CA ARG A 639 -4.88 5.07 -22.00
C ARG A 639 -3.64 4.86 -21.14
N SER A 640 -3.23 5.88 -20.38
CA SER A 640 -2.00 5.89 -19.60
C SER A 640 -2.00 7.05 -18.62
N ASN A 641 -1.31 6.90 -17.48
CA ASN A 641 -1.00 8.03 -16.59
C ASN A 641 0.28 8.78 -17.02
N LYS A 642 0.98 8.31 -18.06
CA LYS A 642 2.17 8.95 -18.64
C LYS A 642 1.78 9.66 -19.93
N TYR A 643 1.31 10.89 -19.81
CA TYR A 643 1.06 11.79 -20.93
C TYR A 643 1.34 13.23 -20.52
N THR A 644 1.71 14.06 -21.47
CA THR A 644 1.91 15.51 -21.24
C THR A 644 0.65 16.29 -21.56
N ALA A 645 0.55 17.51 -21.04
CA ALA A 645 -0.52 18.44 -21.38
C ALA A 645 -0.60 18.70 -22.90
N GLN A 646 0.57 18.77 -23.56
CA GLN A 646 0.66 18.95 -25.02
C GLN A 646 0.13 17.74 -25.78
N GLN A 647 0.39 16.52 -25.32
CA GLN A 647 -0.17 15.31 -25.90
C GLN A 647 -1.69 15.25 -25.74
N ALA A 648 -2.20 15.62 -24.57
CA ALA A 648 -3.64 15.71 -24.32
C ALA A 648 -4.33 16.68 -25.28
N LEU A 649 -3.76 17.88 -25.45
CA LEU A 649 -4.23 18.88 -26.41
C LEU A 649 -4.15 18.36 -27.86
N ALA A 650 -3.04 17.73 -28.24
CA ALA A 650 -2.85 17.20 -29.58
C ALA A 650 -3.92 16.14 -29.94
N ASN A 651 -4.25 15.26 -28.99
CA ASN A 651 -5.30 14.26 -29.18
C ASN A 651 -6.67 14.89 -29.43
N VAL A 652 -7.03 15.94 -28.69
CA VAL A 652 -8.27 16.69 -28.93
C VAL A 652 -8.24 17.35 -30.31
N LYS A 653 -7.14 18.03 -30.67
CA LYS A 653 -6.99 18.68 -31.99
C LYS A 653 -7.13 17.71 -33.15
N ALA A 654 -6.63 16.48 -33.02
CA ALA A 654 -6.71 15.46 -34.07
C ALA A 654 -8.15 14.94 -34.31
N GLN A 655 -9.01 14.99 -33.30
CA GLN A 655 -10.38 14.45 -33.36
C GLN A 655 -11.44 15.52 -33.65
N VAL A 656 -11.19 16.78 -33.29
CA VAL A 656 -12.11 17.90 -33.56
C VAL A 656 -11.97 18.36 -35.02
N LYS A 657 -13.01 18.07 -35.81
CA LYS A 657 -13.14 18.40 -37.24
C LYS A 657 -14.36 19.32 -37.44
N ALA A 658 -15.34 18.90 -38.23
CA ALA A 658 -16.54 19.67 -38.59
C ALA A 658 -17.80 19.30 -37.78
N GLN A 659 -17.65 18.56 -36.67
CA GLN A 659 -18.78 18.19 -35.81
C GLN A 659 -19.52 19.44 -35.32
N LYS A 660 -20.86 19.38 -35.28
CA LYS A 660 -21.69 20.42 -34.65
C LYS A 660 -21.75 20.25 -33.13
N GLU A 661 -21.52 19.05 -32.64
CA GLU A 661 -21.59 18.73 -31.22
C GLU A 661 -20.49 17.74 -30.86
N ILE A 662 -19.74 18.04 -29.79
CA ILE A 662 -18.69 17.17 -29.26
C ILE A 662 -18.86 16.95 -27.76
N VAL A 663 -18.63 15.72 -27.32
CA VAL A 663 -18.53 15.34 -25.91
C VAL A 663 -17.11 14.86 -25.68
N VAL A 664 -16.34 15.66 -24.93
CA VAL A 664 -14.91 15.43 -24.69
C VAL A 664 -14.75 14.64 -23.40
N LEU A 665 -14.28 13.39 -23.49
CA LEU A 665 -13.87 12.58 -22.35
C LEU A 665 -12.48 13.01 -21.87
N MET A 666 -12.44 13.35 -20.59
CA MET A 666 -11.25 13.63 -19.79
C MET A 666 -11.48 13.08 -18.37
N HIS A 667 -10.45 13.06 -17.54
CA HIS A 667 -10.53 12.56 -16.17
C HIS A 667 -9.98 13.60 -15.18
N ASP A 668 -10.63 13.74 -14.04
CA ASP A 668 -10.20 14.58 -12.92
C ASP A 668 -9.75 13.77 -11.70
N ALA A 669 -9.37 12.50 -11.90
CA ALA A 669 -8.68 11.69 -10.89
C ALA A 669 -7.34 12.31 -10.46
N SER A 670 -6.84 11.91 -9.28
CA SER A 670 -5.62 12.47 -8.66
C SER A 670 -4.36 12.34 -9.52
N THR A 671 -4.32 11.39 -10.45
CA THR A 671 -3.20 11.15 -11.38
C THR A 671 -3.28 12.01 -12.65
N LYS A 672 -4.30 12.85 -12.81
CA LYS A 672 -4.64 13.53 -14.06
C LYS A 672 -4.28 15.02 -14.09
N THR A 673 -3.27 15.44 -13.32
CA THR A 673 -2.72 16.80 -13.34
C THR A 673 -2.40 17.31 -14.76
N PRO A 674 -1.82 16.51 -15.69
CA PRO A 674 -1.59 16.97 -17.06
C PRO A 674 -2.86 17.33 -17.84
N THR A 675 -4.02 16.73 -17.51
CA THR A 675 -5.33 17.12 -18.07
C THR A 675 -5.75 18.50 -17.58
N ALA A 676 -5.63 18.77 -16.28
CA ALA A 676 -5.90 20.09 -15.72
C ALA A 676 -4.97 21.16 -16.35
N GLN A 677 -3.70 20.83 -16.57
CA GLN A 677 -2.73 21.70 -17.24
C GLN A 677 -3.06 21.96 -18.73
N ALA A 678 -3.60 20.97 -19.45
CA ALA A 678 -3.98 21.12 -20.86
C ALA A 678 -5.27 21.93 -21.05
N LEU A 679 -6.14 21.94 -20.04
CA LEU A 679 -7.50 22.45 -20.14
C LEU A 679 -7.60 23.91 -20.63
N PRO A 680 -6.76 24.88 -20.20
CA PRO A 680 -6.79 26.23 -20.73
C PRO A 680 -6.59 26.28 -22.25
N GLU A 681 -5.63 25.51 -22.78
CA GLU A 681 -5.33 25.47 -24.21
C GLU A 681 -6.40 24.70 -25.00
N VAL A 682 -6.98 23.65 -24.40
CA VAL A 682 -8.13 22.93 -24.99
C VAL A 682 -9.31 23.88 -25.16
N ILE A 683 -9.65 24.65 -24.12
CA ILE A 683 -10.74 25.64 -24.18
C ILE A 683 -10.44 26.70 -25.25
N ALA A 684 -9.22 27.26 -25.28
CA ALA A 684 -8.83 28.25 -26.27
C ALA A 684 -8.92 27.72 -27.71
N PHE A 685 -8.45 26.49 -27.95
CA PHE A 685 -8.56 25.83 -29.24
C PHE A 685 -10.01 25.63 -29.68
N LEU A 686 -10.87 25.14 -28.79
CA LEU A 686 -12.28 24.91 -29.10
C LEU A 686 -13.04 26.22 -29.37
N LYS A 687 -12.76 27.29 -28.60
CA LYS A 687 -13.29 28.64 -28.88
C LYS A 687 -12.86 29.11 -30.28
N ALA A 688 -11.59 28.95 -30.65
CA ALA A 688 -11.09 29.29 -31.98
C ALA A 688 -11.72 28.48 -33.12
N LYS A 689 -12.26 27.29 -32.83
CA LYS A 689 -13.02 26.46 -33.78
C LYS A 689 -14.52 26.78 -33.84
N GLY A 690 -14.96 27.80 -33.09
CA GLY A 690 -16.33 28.29 -33.04
C GLY A 690 -17.23 27.51 -32.10
N TYR A 691 -16.68 26.74 -31.16
CA TYR A 691 -17.48 26.03 -30.16
C TYR A 691 -17.84 26.94 -28.99
N ARG A 692 -19.12 26.92 -28.61
CA ARG A 692 -19.58 27.34 -27.28
C ARG A 692 -19.66 26.14 -26.36
N PHE A 693 -19.71 26.37 -25.05
CA PHE A 693 -19.66 25.30 -24.06
C PHE A 693 -20.93 25.22 -23.24
N GLU A 694 -21.37 24.00 -22.96
CA GLU A 694 -22.52 23.72 -22.11
C GLU A 694 -22.21 22.56 -21.15
N ALA A 695 -22.96 22.52 -20.06
CA ALA A 695 -23.08 21.32 -19.25
C ALA A 695 -24.19 20.43 -19.83
N ILE A 696 -24.08 19.11 -19.67
CA ILE A 696 -25.07 18.18 -20.17
C ILE A 696 -26.29 18.21 -19.23
N HIS A 697 -27.48 18.26 -19.82
CA HIS A 697 -28.74 18.16 -19.10
C HIS A 697 -29.54 16.94 -19.58
N PRO A 698 -30.19 16.20 -18.68
CA PRO A 698 -30.97 14.99 -19.02
C PRO A 698 -32.15 15.28 -19.95
N ASP A 699 -32.67 16.51 -19.93
CA ASP A 699 -33.83 16.96 -20.70
C ASP A 699 -33.45 17.46 -22.11
N GLN A 700 -32.17 17.45 -22.47
CA GLN A 700 -31.68 17.87 -23.78
C GLN A 700 -31.11 16.67 -24.55
N PRO A 701 -31.52 16.45 -25.81
CA PRO A 701 -30.93 15.41 -26.63
C PRO A 701 -29.46 15.76 -26.94
N THR A 702 -28.53 14.98 -26.40
CA THR A 702 -27.10 15.10 -26.69
C THR A 702 -26.60 13.99 -27.63
N VAL A 703 -25.57 14.28 -28.43
CA VAL A 703 -24.84 13.31 -29.27
C VAL A 703 -23.99 12.40 -28.37
N SER A 704 -24.62 11.48 -27.64
CA SER A 704 -23.93 10.56 -26.73
C SER A 704 -24.15 9.07 -27.04
N HIS A 705 -24.83 8.74 -28.14
CA HIS A 705 -24.88 7.37 -28.64
C HIS A 705 -23.69 7.12 -29.56
N VAL A 706 -22.68 6.41 -29.06
CA VAL A 706 -21.68 5.78 -29.94
C VAL A 706 -22.42 4.72 -30.76
N LYS A 707 -22.51 4.93 -32.08
CA LYS A 707 -22.90 3.89 -33.04
C LYS A 707 -21.82 2.82 -33.13
#